data_AF-A0A1D1V853-F1
#
_entry.id   AF-A0A1D1V853-F1
#
_cell.length_a   1.000
_cell.length_b   1.000
_cell.length_c   1.000
_cell.angle_alpha   90.00
_cell.angle_beta   90.00
_cell.angle_gamma   90.00
#
_symmetry.space_group_name_H-M   'P 1'
#
loop_
_entity.id
_entity.type
_entity.pdbx_description
1 polymer ?
#
loop_
_entity_poly.entity_id
_entity_poly.type
_entity_poly.pdbx_seq_one_letter_code
_entity_poly.pdbx_strand_id
1 'polypeptide(L)'
;MDYIKQNMPFFKRRQTELILPFTYSVVLTTEAEFLTCSLCKHKPPFAIYGKPVGDKAPTADPDAMKQLAVVYELILMAPKDHNITFSIFRSPSQDKAIEEMEILHNVVQEFTKVEDIPDFWTLLNIKNVCSFIASNRDWPAVHIAAFFGWIEAFNHDSFSKKIDLSNPANGEVPLHVTVKRGHLELTKRLLALDFRLDIVTSVGDSVFHYAATTNPETIKELGKRLSPMVNSVNHDDQTPLLLACMAAKQDCIEALFSIGSDLAQNKLVLTSSEPKSKSLQMQCAESLCKVYPELLESPAVKFGGSPLHWCKSKVGVIRFMACNVNPESRNDIGETPLHLMVMKSRLDCAIVLLSHGAHIDVVDYKGNTPLHNAVIYGSMDMVKAMVVFGADIYVENKARETPLSLADGCALGKRRDEMLLVLSVASGGEHSPVLQPYRLKVRDEMRKHGQLPDENSPAGLEFLDDSAHDLMDVDPPAGPSALDDSVVILGPKRKQRVLCLDGGGIKGLVLIEMLLAIEELVKRPLKECFDWIAGTSTGASVALAIATGKDMKDILGLYFRMKDKIFVGSRPYPADAYESILQEEFGAETKMTDITGLKILIPALLVDRHPPSLHFFRNYDHPVRASGIESIVTKTGPKLLCKPLPPSEQLVWKAARASGAAPTYFRSIESFLDGGLMANNPTLDTLTEIFDYNNYMRQQGRKDEVDELLCVLSLGTGRPPMLAVPSIDVYWPEKIWDAAKIGLNASALSRLVIEQACQSEGRVVDRARAWCESHSIPFFRFSPQFGRDVSLDCVHDETLIGMLWETRAYIESEQAKLHHLAKLLTIR
;
A
#
# COMPACT_ATOMS: atom_id res chain seq x y z
N MET A 1 18.11 -65.03 46.46
CA MET A 1 17.45 -65.89 45.45
C MET A 1 16.20 -66.57 45.99
N ASP A 2 16.23 -67.25 47.15
CA ASP A 2 15.02 -67.92 47.68
C ASP A 2 14.01 -66.99 48.38
N TYR A 3 14.43 -65.78 48.81
CA TYR A 3 13.54 -64.75 49.36
C TYR A 3 12.63 -64.09 48.30
N ILE A 4 13.06 -64.07 47.04
CA ILE A 4 12.33 -63.43 45.92
C ILE A 4 11.25 -64.36 45.36
N LYS A 5 11.41 -65.69 45.50
CA LYS A 5 10.41 -66.69 45.07
C LYS A 5 9.15 -66.72 45.95
N GLN A 6 9.19 -66.16 47.17
CA GLN A 6 8.10 -66.31 48.13
C GLN A 6 7.16 -65.10 48.23
N ASN A 7 7.47 -63.94 47.63
CA ASN A 7 6.79 -62.68 47.99
C ASN A 7 6.17 -61.85 46.84
N MET A 8 5.90 -62.41 45.66
CA MET A 8 5.04 -61.70 44.68
C MET A 8 3.88 -62.55 44.17
N PRO A 9 2.62 -62.11 44.36
CA PRO A 9 1.45 -62.82 43.87
C PRO A 9 1.27 -62.61 42.36
N PHE A 10 1.11 -63.72 41.64
CA PHE A 10 0.52 -63.87 40.31
C PHE A 10 0.01 -62.59 39.62
N PHE A 11 0.76 -62.09 38.62
CA PHE A 11 0.14 -61.51 37.44
C PHE A 11 0.09 -62.56 36.34
N LYS A 12 -1.15 -62.97 35.99
CA LYS A 12 -1.48 -63.84 34.87
C LYS A 12 -0.85 -63.32 33.58
N ARG A 13 -0.16 -64.21 32.84
CA ARG A 13 0.04 -64.17 31.38
C ARG A 13 -1.19 -63.54 30.71
N ARG A 14 -1.07 -62.34 30.13
CA ARG A 14 -2.02 -61.88 29.11
C ARG A 14 -1.59 -62.48 27.78
N GLN A 15 -2.40 -63.44 27.33
CA GLN A 15 -2.66 -63.89 25.97
C GLN A 15 -1.56 -63.70 24.92
N THR A 16 -1.11 -64.85 24.43
CA THR A 16 -0.72 -65.12 23.04
C THR A 16 -1.57 -64.34 22.03
N GLU A 17 -1.08 -63.19 21.57
CA GLU A 17 -1.39 -62.71 20.23
C GLU A 17 -0.40 -63.33 19.25
N LEU A 18 -0.89 -63.87 18.14
CA LEU A 18 -0.06 -64.30 17.02
C LEU A 18 0.84 -63.14 16.61
N ILE A 19 2.15 -63.31 16.80
CA ILE A 19 3.17 -62.31 16.50
C ILE A 19 3.31 -62.23 14.99
N LEU A 20 2.70 -61.23 14.37
CA LEU A 20 3.00 -60.87 12.99
C LEU A 20 4.37 -60.16 12.96
N PRO A 21 5.34 -60.65 12.16
CA PRO A 21 6.59 -59.93 11.97
C PRO A 21 6.28 -58.55 11.40
N PHE A 22 7.05 -57.53 11.82
CA PHE A 22 6.95 -56.13 11.36
C PHE A 22 5.88 -55.24 12.02
N THR A 23 5.50 -55.48 13.28
CA THR A 23 4.55 -54.60 14.00
C THR A 23 5.22 -53.87 15.17
N TYR A 24 5.00 -52.55 15.28
CA TYR A 24 5.32 -51.80 16.50
C TYR A 24 4.33 -52.22 17.59
N SER A 25 4.73 -53.17 18.43
CA SER A 25 3.94 -53.62 19.56
C SER A 25 4.56 -53.06 20.83
N VAL A 26 4.15 -51.83 21.22
CA VAL A 26 4.60 -51.24 22.48
C VAL A 26 3.91 -51.94 23.64
N VAL A 27 4.69 -52.68 24.45
CA VAL A 27 4.20 -53.44 25.62
C VAL A 27 5.10 -53.15 26.81
N LEU A 28 4.50 -52.97 27.99
CA LEU A 28 5.22 -52.83 29.25
C LEU A 28 5.78 -54.18 29.69
N THR A 29 7.08 -54.24 29.94
CA THR A 29 7.82 -55.46 30.30
C THR A 29 8.56 -55.27 31.63
N THR A 30 8.91 -56.38 32.30
CA THR A 30 9.67 -56.34 33.58
C THR A 30 11.09 -56.86 33.38
N GLU A 31 12.05 -56.42 34.22
CA GLU A 31 13.45 -56.90 34.17
C GLU A 31 13.57 -58.44 34.21
N ALA A 32 12.64 -59.12 34.89
CA ALA A 32 12.63 -60.58 35.00
C ALA A 32 12.41 -61.31 33.66
N GLU A 33 11.79 -60.66 32.65
CA GLU A 33 11.52 -61.26 31.35
C GLU A 33 12.77 -61.40 30.46
N PHE A 34 13.86 -60.70 30.78
CA PHE A 34 15.07 -60.62 29.94
C PHE A 34 16.26 -61.46 30.44
N LEU A 35 16.13 -62.14 31.58
CA LEU A 35 17.18 -63.00 32.17
C LEU A 35 17.61 -64.19 31.29
N THR A 36 16.86 -64.50 30.24
CA THR A 36 17.13 -65.60 29.31
C THR A 36 17.56 -65.14 27.90
N CYS A 37 17.70 -63.83 27.70
CA CYS A 37 18.01 -63.24 26.39
C CYS A 37 19.49 -62.82 26.27
N SER A 38 20.05 -62.85 25.06
CA SER A 38 21.40 -62.35 24.80
C SER A 38 21.36 -60.86 24.40
N LEU A 39 22.11 -60.00 25.09
CA LEU A 39 22.26 -58.59 24.72
C LEU A 39 23.08 -58.47 23.42
N CYS A 40 22.48 -57.95 22.36
CA CYS A 40 23.11 -57.83 21.04
C CYS A 40 23.76 -56.46 20.83
N LYS A 41 23.07 -55.38 21.23
CA LYS A 41 23.56 -53.99 21.11
C LYS A 41 22.93 -53.16 22.23
N HIS A 42 23.70 -52.26 22.83
CA HIS A 42 23.24 -51.37 23.88
C HIS A 42 23.66 -49.94 23.56
N LYS A 43 22.69 -49.03 23.54
CA LYS A 43 22.89 -47.59 23.29
C LYS A 43 21.84 -46.83 24.10
N PRO A 44 22.15 -46.41 25.35
CA PRO A 44 21.19 -45.79 26.26
C PRO A 44 20.37 -44.69 25.58
N PRO A 45 19.03 -44.65 25.73
CA PRO A 45 18.19 -45.48 26.61
C PRO A 45 17.73 -46.83 26.00
N PHE A 46 18.31 -47.27 24.88
CA PHE A 46 17.87 -48.45 24.12
C PHE A 46 18.78 -49.68 24.29
N ALA A 47 18.17 -50.85 24.21
CA ALA A 47 18.86 -52.14 24.18
C ALA A 47 18.17 -53.11 23.22
N ILE A 48 18.95 -53.90 22.48
CA ILE A 48 18.44 -54.99 21.62
C ILE A 48 18.79 -56.32 22.26
N TYR A 49 17.78 -57.13 22.52
CA TYR A 49 17.92 -58.48 23.04
C TYR A 49 17.50 -59.51 21.99
N GLY A 50 18.33 -60.53 21.79
CA GLY A 50 18.01 -61.69 20.98
C GLY A 50 17.31 -62.75 21.84
N LYS A 51 16.11 -63.16 21.42
CA LYS A 51 15.31 -64.21 22.07
C LYS A 51 15.11 -65.41 21.12
N PRO A 52 15.48 -66.64 21.51
CA PRO A 52 15.15 -67.83 20.74
C PRO A 52 13.63 -68.10 20.75
N VAL A 53 13.05 -68.44 19.59
CA VAL A 53 11.62 -68.73 19.43
C VAL A 53 11.32 -70.15 19.95
N GLY A 54 10.66 -70.24 21.11
CA GLY A 54 10.12 -71.48 21.69
C GLY A 54 10.18 -71.53 23.22
N ASP A 55 9.14 -72.07 23.87
CA ASP A 55 8.98 -72.14 25.35
C ASP A 55 9.92 -73.16 26.05
N LYS A 56 11.03 -73.58 25.42
CA LYS A 56 11.95 -74.58 25.99
C LYS A 56 13.23 -73.91 26.51
N ALA A 57 13.51 -74.12 27.80
CA ALA A 57 14.73 -73.69 28.48
C ALA A 57 16.01 -74.10 27.70
N PRO A 58 17.07 -73.29 27.72
CA PRO A 58 18.28 -73.54 26.94
C PRO A 58 18.89 -74.88 27.33
N THR A 59 18.99 -75.80 26.37
CA THR A 59 19.79 -77.03 26.51
C THR A 59 21.23 -76.71 26.11
N ALA A 60 22.19 -77.30 26.82
CA ALA A 60 23.63 -77.01 26.74
C ALA A 60 24.31 -77.52 25.45
N ASP A 61 23.60 -77.56 24.31
CA ASP A 61 24.12 -77.97 23.01
C ASP A 61 24.30 -76.74 22.09
N PRO A 62 25.54 -76.32 21.79
CA PRO A 62 25.85 -75.15 20.97
C PRO A 62 25.36 -75.22 19.52
N ASP A 63 25.23 -76.43 18.94
CA ASP A 63 24.84 -76.59 17.54
C ASP A 63 23.31 -76.64 17.35
N ALA A 64 22.55 -77.05 18.38
CA ALA A 64 21.09 -76.94 18.40
C ALA A 64 20.61 -75.47 18.53
N MET A 65 21.41 -74.58 19.15
CA MET A 65 21.07 -73.16 19.26
C MET A 65 21.13 -72.40 17.93
N LYS A 66 21.96 -72.83 16.95
CA LYS A 66 22.06 -72.19 15.63
C LYS A 66 20.83 -72.40 14.73
N GLN A 67 19.95 -73.35 15.07
CA GLN A 67 18.74 -73.65 14.29
C GLN A 67 17.45 -73.05 14.88
N LEU A 68 17.52 -72.41 16.06
CA LEU A 68 16.38 -71.71 16.64
C LEU A 68 16.20 -70.38 15.92
N ALA A 69 14.99 -70.12 15.38
CA ALA A 69 14.66 -68.79 14.87
C ALA A 69 14.82 -67.79 16.03
N VAL A 70 15.67 -66.77 15.86
CA VAL A 70 15.88 -65.73 16.88
C VAL A 70 15.04 -64.52 16.50
N VAL A 71 14.28 -64.00 17.46
CA VAL A 71 13.59 -62.71 17.33
C VAL A 71 14.37 -61.68 18.15
N TYR A 72 14.72 -60.59 17.49
CA TYR A 72 15.38 -59.44 18.10
C TYR A 72 14.32 -58.46 18.58
N GLU A 73 14.35 -58.15 19.86
CA GLU A 73 13.42 -57.25 20.54
C GLU A 73 14.16 -55.98 20.96
N LEU A 74 13.68 -54.83 20.48
CA LEU A 74 14.17 -53.50 20.83
C LEU A 74 13.41 -52.97 22.03
N ILE A 75 14.17 -52.65 23.09
CA ILE A 75 13.65 -52.18 24.37
C ILE A 75 14.07 -50.75 24.61
N LEU A 76 13.15 -49.95 25.13
CA LEU A 76 13.40 -48.63 25.69
C LEU A 76 13.25 -48.67 27.20
N MET A 77 14.28 -48.21 27.91
CA MET A 77 14.29 -48.12 29.37
C MET A 77 13.96 -46.70 29.79
N ALA A 78 13.01 -46.52 30.71
CA ALA A 78 12.72 -45.21 31.26
C ALA A 78 13.91 -44.69 32.10
N PRO A 79 14.33 -43.41 31.98
CA PRO A 79 15.52 -42.88 32.63
C PRO A 79 15.45 -42.84 34.16
N LYS A 80 14.25 -42.60 34.73
CA LYS A 80 14.04 -42.39 36.18
C LYS A 80 13.52 -43.62 36.93
N ASP A 81 12.88 -44.55 36.23
CA ASP A 81 12.35 -45.79 36.81
C ASP A 81 12.78 -46.98 35.97
N HIS A 82 13.88 -47.63 36.38
CA HIS A 82 14.42 -48.80 35.70
C HIS A 82 13.43 -49.99 35.70
N ASN A 83 12.37 -49.95 36.49
CA ASN A 83 11.32 -50.96 36.48
C ASN A 83 10.34 -50.80 35.30
N ILE A 84 10.33 -49.65 34.63
CA ILE A 84 9.48 -49.38 33.47
C ILE A 84 10.31 -49.58 32.20
N THR A 85 10.09 -50.72 31.54
CA THR A 85 10.69 -51.03 30.24
C THR A 85 9.60 -51.23 29.19
N PHE A 86 9.83 -50.69 27.99
CA PHE A 86 8.93 -50.83 26.86
C PHE A 86 9.60 -51.68 25.79
N SER A 87 9.02 -52.83 25.46
CA SER A 87 9.29 -53.51 24.20
C SER A 87 8.66 -52.68 23.09
N ILE A 88 9.43 -52.12 22.16
CA ILE A 88 8.92 -51.22 21.11
C ILE A 88 8.78 -51.92 19.75
N PHE A 89 9.79 -52.69 19.36
CA PHE A 89 9.90 -53.23 18.01
C PHE A 89 10.48 -54.65 18.04
N ARG A 90 9.93 -55.54 17.22
CA ARG A 90 10.37 -56.95 17.11
C ARG A 90 10.67 -57.30 15.66
N SER A 91 11.83 -57.88 15.41
CA SER A 91 12.29 -58.24 14.06
C SER A 91 13.01 -59.61 14.05
N PRO A 92 12.83 -60.44 13.01
CA PRO A 92 13.62 -61.65 12.83
C PRO A 92 15.06 -61.36 12.33
N SER A 93 15.39 -60.10 12.01
CA SER A 93 16.72 -59.66 11.54
C SER A 93 17.34 -58.68 12.54
N GLN A 94 18.58 -58.97 12.93
CA GLN A 94 19.39 -58.13 13.81
C GLN A 94 19.67 -56.77 13.19
N ASP A 95 20.05 -56.73 11.92
CA ASP A 95 20.41 -55.50 11.22
C ASP A 95 19.22 -54.54 11.14
N LYS A 96 18.01 -55.05 10.86
CA LYS A 96 16.79 -54.24 10.87
C LYS A 96 16.45 -53.70 12.26
N ALA A 97 16.70 -54.47 13.31
CA ALA A 97 16.48 -53.99 14.69
C ALA A 97 17.50 -52.90 15.07
N ILE A 98 18.74 -53.02 14.58
CA ILE A 98 19.79 -52.01 14.77
C ILE A 98 19.47 -50.71 14.03
N GLU A 99 19.05 -50.81 12.76
CA GLU A 99 18.64 -49.66 11.95
C GLU A 99 17.49 -48.91 12.63
N GLU A 100 16.45 -49.63 13.06
CA GLU A 100 15.31 -49.04 13.75
C GLU A 100 15.69 -48.42 15.11
N MET A 101 16.61 -49.04 15.84
CA MET A 101 17.17 -48.48 17.07
C MET A 101 17.90 -47.17 16.82
N GLU A 102 18.64 -47.03 15.72
CA GLU A 102 19.37 -45.80 15.41
C GLU A 102 18.42 -44.64 15.09
N ILE A 103 17.34 -44.91 14.35
CA ILE A 103 16.29 -43.93 14.03
C ILE A 103 15.57 -43.48 15.31
N LEU A 104 15.09 -44.43 16.11
CA LEU A 104 14.40 -44.12 17.36
C LEU A 104 15.33 -43.45 18.37
N HIS A 105 16.59 -43.86 18.44
CA HIS A 105 17.57 -43.24 19.32
C HIS A 105 17.80 -41.77 18.99
N ASN A 106 17.91 -41.40 17.71
CA ASN A 106 18.13 -40.00 17.31
C ASN A 106 17.03 -39.05 17.80
N VAL A 107 15.80 -39.54 17.91
CA VAL A 107 14.62 -38.76 18.30
C VAL A 107 14.31 -38.90 19.80
N VAL A 108 14.18 -40.13 20.29
CA VAL A 108 13.71 -40.42 21.65
C VAL A 108 14.72 -40.02 22.72
N GLN A 109 16.03 -40.06 22.42
CA GLN A 109 17.06 -39.63 23.37
C GLN A 109 16.89 -38.16 23.79
N GLU A 110 16.39 -37.30 22.89
CA GLU A 110 16.22 -35.88 23.21
C GLU A 110 15.11 -35.69 24.25
N PHE A 111 14.05 -36.52 24.21
CA PHE A 111 12.99 -36.52 25.22
C PHE A 111 13.48 -37.06 26.57
N THR A 112 14.46 -37.96 26.58
CA THR A 112 15.02 -38.50 27.84
C THR A 112 15.84 -37.48 28.63
N LYS A 113 16.29 -36.40 27.97
CA LYS A 113 17.01 -35.28 28.62
C LYS A 113 16.07 -34.32 29.33
N VAL A 114 14.77 -34.38 29.04
CA VAL A 114 13.77 -33.50 29.68
C VAL A 114 13.12 -34.27 30.82
N GLU A 115 13.43 -33.83 32.02
CA GLU A 115 13.13 -34.56 33.24
C GLU A 115 11.64 -34.56 33.64
N ASP A 116 10.85 -33.62 33.11
CA ASP A 116 9.49 -33.31 33.57
C ASP A 116 8.48 -33.15 32.42
N ILE A 117 8.52 -33.97 31.37
CA ILE A 117 7.40 -34.05 30.41
C ILE A 117 6.31 -34.95 31.03
N PRO A 118 5.16 -34.40 31.45
CA PRO A 118 4.11 -35.17 32.10
C PRO A 118 3.62 -36.26 31.15
N ASP A 119 3.43 -37.47 31.67
CA ASP A 119 2.86 -38.61 30.96
C ASP A 119 3.63 -39.12 29.73
N PHE A 120 4.82 -38.59 29.38
CA PHE A 120 5.61 -39.07 28.24
C PHE A 120 5.90 -40.57 28.35
N TRP A 121 6.31 -41.02 29.54
CA TRP A 121 6.65 -42.41 29.87
C TRP A 121 5.42 -43.30 30.10
N THR A 122 4.25 -42.94 29.57
CA THR A 122 3.09 -43.82 29.56
C THR A 122 3.10 -44.72 28.34
N LEU A 123 2.53 -45.93 28.48
CA LEU A 123 2.42 -46.89 27.37
C LEU A 123 1.75 -46.27 26.14
N LEU A 124 0.73 -45.43 26.36
CA LEU A 124 -0.02 -44.76 25.30
C LEU A 124 0.83 -43.75 24.53
N ASN A 125 1.58 -42.89 25.22
CA ASN A 125 2.39 -41.86 24.59
C ASN A 125 3.59 -42.45 23.87
N ILE A 126 4.30 -43.43 24.47
CA ILE A 126 5.39 -44.13 23.78
C ILE A 126 4.88 -44.87 22.53
N LYS A 127 3.71 -45.50 22.61
CA LYS A 127 3.07 -46.13 21.44
C LYS A 127 2.76 -45.12 20.33
N ASN A 128 2.18 -43.97 20.69
CA ASN A 128 1.84 -42.92 19.74
C ASN A 128 3.10 -42.33 19.07
N VAL A 129 4.15 -42.06 19.85
CA VAL A 129 5.43 -41.55 19.34
C VAL A 129 6.09 -42.55 18.39
N CYS A 130 6.21 -43.82 18.80
CA CYS A 130 6.85 -44.83 17.97
C CYS A 130 6.06 -45.07 16.67
N SER A 131 4.73 -45.12 16.75
CA SER A 131 3.88 -45.21 15.57
C SER A 131 3.96 -43.96 14.68
N PHE A 132 4.19 -42.78 15.26
CA PHE A 132 4.32 -41.55 14.49
C PHE A 132 5.67 -41.49 13.75
N ILE A 133 6.76 -41.84 14.44
CA ILE A 133 8.12 -41.91 13.85
C ILE A 133 8.16 -42.94 12.73
N ALA A 134 7.47 -44.08 12.88
CA ALA A 134 7.35 -45.10 11.84
C ALA A 134 6.88 -44.54 10.49
N SER A 135 5.92 -43.61 10.55
CA SER A 135 5.32 -42.95 9.38
C SER A 135 6.02 -41.65 8.97
N ASN A 136 6.89 -41.09 9.82
CA ASN A 136 7.52 -39.77 9.65
C ASN A 136 8.98 -39.81 10.10
N ARG A 137 9.82 -40.57 9.38
CA ARG A 137 11.21 -40.88 9.82
C ARG A 137 12.13 -39.67 9.90
N ASP A 138 11.86 -38.62 9.12
CA ASP A 138 12.70 -37.42 9.04
C ASP A 138 12.34 -36.32 10.05
N TRP A 139 11.33 -36.55 10.91
CA TRP A 139 10.84 -35.54 11.84
C TRP A 139 11.76 -35.39 13.07
N PRO A 140 12.29 -34.19 13.34
CA PRO A 140 13.04 -33.92 14.57
C PRO A 140 12.17 -34.04 15.83
N ALA A 141 12.82 -34.33 16.97
CA ALA A 141 12.15 -34.42 18.27
C ALA A 141 11.36 -33.15 18.63
N VAL A 142 11.85 -31.96 18.24
CA VAL A 142 11.16 -30.69 18.52
C VAL A 142 9.84 -30.55 17.76
N HIS A 143 9.74 -31.05 16.52
CA HIS A 143 8.50 -31.07 15.74
C HIS A 143 7.50 -32.09 16.29
N ILE A 144 8.00 -33.21 16.81
CA ILE A 144 7.17 -34.24 17.46
C ILE A 144 6.59 -33.70 18.77
N ALA A 145 7.40 -33.00 19.58
CA ALA A 145 6.91 -32.30 20.78
C ALA A 145 5.80 -31.29 20.44
N ALA A 146 6.02 -30.51 19.37
CA ALA A 146 5.03 -29.57 18.84
C ALA A 146 3.75 -30.24 18.35
N PHE A 147 3.87 -31.39 17.68
CA PHE A 147 2.74 -32.17 17.18
C PHE A 147 1.83 -32.67 18.30
N PHE A 148 2.42 -33.22 19.37
CA PHE A 148 1.69 -33.74 20.52
C PHE A 148 1.26 -32.67 21.52
N GLY A 149 1.76 -31.45 21.41
CA GLY A 149 1.36 -30.33 22.27
C GLY A 149 2.05 -30.32 23.63
N TRP A 150 3.26 -30.91 23.76
CA TRP A 150 3.97 -30.99 25.04
C TRP A 150 4.65 -29.66 25.39
N ILE A 151 4.03 -28.90 26.29
CA ILE A 151 4.46 -27.55 26.68
C ILE A 151 5.77 -27.60 27.46
N GLU A 152 5.93 -28.58 28.34
CA GLU A 152 7.04 -28.72 29.27
C GLU A 152 8.35 -29.03 28.54
N ALA A 153 8.30 -29.67 27.37
CA ALA A 153 9.46 -29.93 26.54
C ALA A 153 10.23 -28.64 26.19
N PHE A 154 9.49 -27.55 25.93
CA PHE A 154 10.04 -26.26 25.52
C PHE A 154 10.59 -25.41 26.69
N ASN A 155 10.48 -25.89 27.92
CA ASN A 155 11.17 -25.29 29.07
C ASN A 155 12.66 -25.64 29.11
N HIS A 156 13.07 -26.67 28.37
CA HIS A 156 14.44 -27.16 28.38
C HIS A 156 15.25 -26.62 27.20
N ASP A 157 16.52 -26.31 27.46
CA ASP A 157 17.49 -25.72 26.53
C ASP A 157 17.66 -26.51 25.22
N SER A 158 17.48 -27.84 25.27
CA SER A 158 17.61 -28.71 24.08
C SER A 158 16.51 -28.47 23.04
N PHE A 159 15.31 -28.06 23.48
CA PHE A 159 14.17 -27.77 22.62
C PHE A 159 14.07 -26.27 22.33
N SER A 160 14.30 -25.40 23.32
CA SER A 160 14.20 -23.95 23.15
C SER A 160 15.20 -23.39 22.11
N LYS A 161 16.41 -23.98 21.99
CA LYS A 161 17.39 -23.59 20.96
C LYS A 161 17.07 -24.11 19.56
N LYS A 162 16.12 -25.04 19.42
CA LYS A 162 15.74 -25.67 18.15
C LYS A 162 14.35 -25.26 17.67
N ILE A 163 13.77 -24.19 18.24
CA ILE A 163 12.42 -23.73 17.91
C ILE A 163 12.27 -23.26 16.45
N ASP A 164 13.35 -22.78 15.83
CA ASP A 164 13.38 -22.35 14.42
C ASP A 164 13.88 -23.46 13.47
N LEU A 165 14.06 -24.69 13.96
CA LEU A 165 14.53 -25.79 13.12
C LEU A 165 13.48 -26.12 12.06
N SER A 166 13.86 -26.02 10.80
CA SER A 166 13.00 -26.39 9.67
C SER A 166 13.04 -27.89 9.41
N ASN A 167 11.88 -28.50 9.18
CA ASN A 167 11.75 -29.90 8.84
C ASN A 167 12.23 -30.11 7.39
N PRO A 168 13.20 -31.01 7.14
CA PRO A 168 13.72 -31.26 5.79
C PRO A 168 12.66 -31.67 4.76
N ALA A 169 11.56 -32.30 5.19
CA ALA A 169 10.55 -32.83 4.28
C ALA A 169 9.62 -31.76 3.70
N ASN A 170 9.28 -30.72 4.47
CA ASN A 170 8.23 -29.76 4.09
C ASN A 170 8.54 -28.30 4.47
N GLY A 171 9.68 -28.04 5.11
CA GLY A 171 10.07 -26.71 5.57
C GLY A 171 9.33 -26.22 6.82
N GLU A 172 8.43 -27.03 7.42
CA GLU A 172 7.69 -26.63 8.62
C GLU A 172 8.63 -26.46 9.82
N VAL A 173 8.35 -25.48 10.67
CA VAL A 173 9.02 -25.30 11.96
C VAL A 173 8.05 -25.74 13.07
N PRO A 174 8.52 -25.99 14.29
CA PRO A 174 7.65 -26.30 15.44
C PRO A 174 6.40 -25.43 15.53
N LEU A 175 6.52 -24.10 15.37
CA LEU A 175 5.37 -23.19 15.42
C LEU A 175 4.34 -23.45 14.31
N HIS A 176 4.77 -23.77 13.08
CA HIS A 176 3.84 -24.15 12.00
C HIS A 176 3.01 -25.37 12.41
N VAL A 177 3.67 -26.39 12.97
CA VAL A 177 3.04 -27.62 13.41
C VAL A 177 2.06 -27.39 14.57
N THR A 178 2.44 -26.57 15.56
CA THR A 178 1.56 -26.28 16.72
C THR A 178 0.30 -25.54 16.30
N VAL A 179 0.45 -24.55 15.42
CA VAL A 179 -0.67 -23.75 14.89
C VAL A 179 -1.59 -24.63 14.05
N LYS A 180 -1.02 -25.40 13.11
CA LYS A 180 -1.76 -26.36 12.27
C LYS A 180 -2.58 -27.37 13.08
N ARG A 181 -2.08 -27.76 14.26
CA ARG A 181 -2.76 -28.68 15.19
C ARG A 181 -3.75 -28.00 16.13
N GLY A 182 -3.77 -26.67 16.20
CA GLY A 182 -4.66 -25.90 17.08
C GLY A 182 -4.23 -25.89 18.55
N HIS A 183 -2.96 -26.14 18.86
CA HIS A 183 -2.44 -26.15 20.22
C HIS A 183 -2.18 -24.72 20.74
N LEU A 184 -3.22 -24.04 21.21
CA LEU A 184 -3.17 -22.62 21.61
C LEU A 184 -2.19 -22.35 22.77
N GLU A 185 -2.23 -23.14 23.84
CA GLU A 185 -1.38 -22.91 25.02
C GLU A 185 0.10 -23.12 24.71
N LEU A 186 0.42 -24.12 23.89
CA LEU A 186 1.77 -24.31 23.40
C LEU A 186 2.19 -23.14 22.48
N THR A 187 1.27 -22.64 21.64
CA THR A 187 1.54 -21.47 20.78
C THR A 187 1.89 -20.23 21.62
N LYS A 188 1.13 -19.95 22.69
CA LYS A 188 1.44 -18.87 23.64
C LYS A 188 2.82 -19.06 24.28
N ARG A 189 3.17 -20.30 24.66
CA ARG A 189 4.48 -20.61 25.23
C ARG A 189 5.62 -20.37 24.24
N LEU A 190 5.46 -20.81 23.00
CA LEU A 190 6.45 -20.59 21.94
C LEU A 190 6.62 -19.11 21.59
N LEU A 191 5.52 -18.35 21.59
CA LEU A 191 5.55 -16.90 21.37
C LEU A 191 6.24 -16.11 22.50
N ALA A 192 6.29 -16.67 23.72
CA ALA A 192 7.06 -16.09 24.82
C ALA A 192 8.59 -16.33 24.69
N LEU A 193 9.00 -17.22 23.78
CA LEU A 193 10.40 -17.44 23.41
C LEU A 193 10.78 -16.57 22.20
N ASP A 194 12.08 -16.32 21.99
CA ASP A 194 12.58 -15.51 20.88
C ASP A 194 12.51 -16.27 19.54
N PHE A 195 11.28 -16.44 19.04
CA PHE A 195 10.99 -17.17 17.80
C PHE A 195 10.92 -16.24 16.58
N ARG A 196 11.26 -16.79 15.40
CA ARG A 196 11.23 -16.10 14.11
C ARG A 196 9.93 -16.29 13.31
N LEU A 197 9.10 -15.24 13.22
CA LEU A 197 7.83 -15.26 12.48
C LEU A 197 7.98 -15.20 10.95
N ASP A 198 9.18 -14.94 10.44
CA ASP A 198 9.50 -14.73 9.02
C ASP A 198 9.88 -16.02 8.27
N ILE A 199 9.90 -17.17 8.96
CA ILE A 199 10.18 -18.46 8.34
C ILE A 199 8.94 -18.95 7.59
N VAL A 200 9.14 -19.37 6.33
CA VAL A 200 8.09 -19.94 5.47
C VAL A 200 8.37 -21.42 5.18
N THR A 201 7.33 -22.17 4.87
CA THR A 201 7.45 -23.58 4.45
C THR A 201 7.97 -23.73 3.02
N SER A 202 8.19 -24.97 2.59
CA SER A 202 8.54 -25.29 1.19
C SER A 202 7.49 -24.88 0.16
N VAL A 203 6.24 -24.65 0.59
CA VAL A 203 5.13 -24.15 -0.25
C VAL A 203 5.00 -22.62 -0.14
N GLY A 204 5.85 -21.98 0.67
CA GLY A 204 5.80 -20.53 0.93
C GLY A 204 4.77 -20.13 1.98
N ASP A 205 4.02 -21.07 2.57
CA ASP A 205 3.07 -20.75 3.65
C ASP A 205 3.83 -20.26 4.89
N SER A 206 3.42 -19.10 5.39
CA SER A 206 3.81 -18.58 6.70
C SER A 206 2.91 -19.13 7.82
N VAL A 207 3.29 -18.88 9.08
CA VAL A 207 2.47 -19.25 10.25
C VAL A 207 1.06 -18.66 10.20
N PHE A 208 0.88 -17.49 9.57
CA PHE A 208 -0.43 -16.88 9.40
C PHE A 208 -1.34 -17.67 8.45
N HIS A 209 -0.81 -18.33 7.43
CA HIS A 209 -1.59 -19.18 6.51
C HIS A 209 -2.19 -20.39 7.24
N TYR A 210 -1.42 -21.02 8.13
CA TYR A 210 -1.95 -22.09 9.00
C TYR A 210 -2.91 -21.55 10.06
N ALA A 211 -2.65 -20.37 10.62
CA ALA A 211 -3.54 -19.74 11.59
C ALA A 211 -4.91 -19.42 10.98
N ALA A 212 -4.92 -18.91 9.75
CA ALA A 212 -6.13 -18.59 8.98
C ALA A 212 -7.07 -19.78 8.77
N THR A 213 -6.52 -20.98 8.67
CA THR A 213 -7.29 -22.22 8.45
C THR A 213 -7.58 -22.98 9.75
N THR A 214 -7.25 -22.42 10.93
CA THR A 214 -7.38 -23.13 12.23
C THR A 214 -8.30 -22.40 13.21
N ASN A 215 -7.80 -21.48 14.04
CA ASN A 215 -8.52 -20.84 15.15
C ASN A 215 -8.25 -19.30 15.23
N PRO A 216 -9.28 -18.45 15.39
CA PRO A 216 -9.14 -17.00 15.57
C PRO A 216 -8.28 -16.58 16.78
N GLU A 217 -8.29 -17.31 17.88
CA GLU A 217 -7.51 -16.95 19.07
C GLU A 217 -6.00 -17.03 18.79
N THR A 218 -5.59 -17.99 17.97
CA THR A 218 -4.18 -18.13 17.56
C THR A 218 -3.74 -16.93 16.72
N ILE A 219 -4.61 -16.43 15.83
CA ILE A 219 -4.35 -15.24 15.02
C ILE A 219 -4.17 -14.01 15.91
N LYS A 220 -5.02 -13.83 16.92
CA LYS A 220 -4.93 -12.71 17.87
C LYS A 220 -3.64 -12.77 18.69
N GLU A 221 -3.21 -13.96 19.13
CA GLU A 221 -1.95 -14.14 19.85
C GLU A 221 -0.73 -13.85 18.97
N LEU A 222 -0.70 -14.38 17.73
CA LEU A 222 0.34 -14.08 16.75
C LEU A 222 0.41 -12.57 16.44
N GLY A 223 -0.76 -11.92 16.33
CA GLY A 223 -0.87 -10.48 16.06
C GLY A 223 -0.39 -9.56 17.17
N LYS A 224 -0.13 -10.05 18.39
CA LYS A 224 0.51 -9.25 19.46
C LYS A 224 1.91 -8.79 19.07
N ARG A 225 2.60 -9.55 18.21
CA ARG A 225 3.87 -9.16 17.60
C ARG A 225 3.59 -8.79 16.15
N LEU A 226 3.40 -7.50 15.89
CA LEU A 226 3.18 -6.97 14.54
C LEU A 226 4.28 -7.50 13.60
N SER A 227 3.84 -8.23 12.58
CA SER A 227 4.73 -8.87 11.61
C SER A 227 4.19 -8.60 10.21
N PRO A 228 5.04 -8.20 9.24
CA PRO A 228 4.61 -8.02 7.86
C PRO A 228 4.09 -9.32 7.23
N MET A 229 4.39 -10.48 7.84
CA MET A 229 3.96 -11.79 7.38
C MET A 229 2.44 -12.00 7.42
N VAL A 230 1.66 -11.15 8.12
CA VAL A 230 0.19 -11.21 8.08
C VAL A 230 -0.37 -11.06 6.65
N ASN A 231 0.35 -10.35 5.79
CA ASN A 231 0.01 -10.11 4.39
C ASN A 231 1.00 -10.79 3.42
N SER A 232 1.79 -11.75 3.90
CA SER A 232 2.66 -12.55 3.03
C SER A 232 1.84 -13.38 2.05
N VAL A 233 2.40 -13.64 0.87
CA VAL A 233 1.84 -14.57 -0.12
C VAL A 233 2.67 -15.85 -0.16
N ASN A 234 2.00 -16.98 -0.35
CA ASN A 234 2.66 -18.27 -0.59
C ASN A 234 3.08 -18.44 -2.07
N HIS A 235 3.61 -19.60 -2.45
CA HIS A 235 4.03 -19.85 -3.84
C HIS A 235 2.86 -19.91 -4.84
N ASP A 236 1.61 -20.03 -4.36
CA ASP A 236 0.38 -19.92 -5.16
C ASP A 236 -0.20 -18.49 -5.16
N ASP A 237 0.58 -17.50 -4.71
CA ASP A 237 0.22 -16.09 -4.54
C ASP A 237 -0.97 -15.83 -3.58
N GLN A 238 -1.29 -16.79 -2.71
CA GLN A 238 -2.43 -16.69 -1.78
C GLN A 238 -2.00 -16.05 -0.47
N THR A 239 -2.82 -15.14 0.08
CA THR A 239 -2.62 -14.60 1.43
C THR A 239 -3.33 -15.44 2.50
N PRO A 240 -2.96 -15.30 3.79
CA PRO A 240 -3.70 -15.90 4.89
C PRO A 240 -5.19 -15.55 4.87
N LEU A 241 -5.52 -14.31 4.53
CA LEU A 241 -6.90 -13.85 4.47
C LEU A 241 -7.70 -14.52 3.35
N LEU A 242 -7.07 -14.72 2.19
CA LEU A 242 -7.69 -15.45 1.08
C LEU A 242 -8.01 -16.89 1.48
N LEU A 243 -7.09 -17.57 2.16
CA LEU A 243 -7.32 -18.93 2.68
C LEU A 243 -8.46 -18.97 3.71
N ALA A 244 -8.55 -17.99 4.62
CA ALA A 244 -9.65 -17.89 5.57
C ALA A 244 -11.01 -17.70 4.86
N CYS A 245 -11.05 -16.89 3.79
CA CYS A 245 -12.21 -16.73 2.92
C CYS A 245 -12.59 -18.03 2.21
N MET A 246 -11.62 -18.73 1.61
CA MET A 246 -11.86 -20.02 0.93
C MET A 246 -12.37 -21.10 1.88
N ALA A 247 -11.84 -21.13 3.11
CA ALA A 247 -12.27 -22.05 4.14
C ALA A 247 -13.61 -21.65 4.81
N ALA A 248 -14.19 -20.51 4.42
CA ALA A 248 -15.39 -19.92 5.00
C ALA A 248 -15.35 -19.80 6.54
N LYS A 249 -14.17 -19.49 7.10
CA LYS A 249 -13.96 -19.34 8.55
C LYS A 249 -14.16 -17.90 9.01
N GLN A 250 -15.41 -17.56 9.35
CA GLN A 250 -15.82 -16.21 9.75
C GLN A 250 -14.94 -15.61 10.85
N ASP A 251 -14.76 -16.30 11.97
CA ASP A 251 -14.02 -15.74 13.11
C ASP A 251 -12.54 -15.47 12.77
N CYS A 252 -11.96 -16.27 11.87
CA CYS A 252 -10.57 -16.11 11.43
C CYS A 252 -10.41 -14.89 10.52
N ILE A 253 -11.39 -14.63 9.63
CA ILE A 253 -11.43 -13.43 8.79
C ILE A 253 -11.47 -12.18 9.68
N GLU A 254 -12.35 -12.15 10.69
CA GLU A 254 -12.44 -11.04 11.64
C GLU A 254 -11.15 -10.83 12.44
N ALA A 255 -10.54 -11.93 12.92
CA ALA A 255 -9.28 -11.87 13.63
C ALA A 255 -8.13 -11.34 12.74
N LEU A 256 -8.05 -11.77 11.47
CA LEU A 256 -7.03 -11.29 10.53
C LEU A 256 -7.17 -9.80 10.24
N PHE A 257 -8.39 -9.30 10.07
CA PHE A 257 -8.61 -7.85 9.96
C PHE A 257 -8.20 -7.10 11.22
N SER A 258 -8.47 -7.66 12.40
CA SER A 258 -8.11 -7.01 13.68
C SER A 258 -6.60 -6.84 13.87
N ILE A 259 -5.78 -7.66 13.20
CA ILE A 259 -4.32 -7.62 13.27
C ILE A 259 -3.68 -6.94 12.05
N GLY A 260 -4.48 -6.30 11.19
CA GLY A 260 -4.00 -5.49 10.06
C GLY A 260 -3.89 -6.21 8.72
N SER A 261 -4.63 -7.30 8.50
CA SER A 261 -4.66 -7.95 7.18
C SER A 261 -5.38 -7.10 6.13
N ASP A 262 -4.82 -7.01 4.93
CA ASP A 262 -5.33 -6.21 3.81
C ASP A 262 -5.68 -7.11 2.60
N LEU A 263 -6.93 -7.06 2.14
CA LEU A 263 -7.35 -7.78 0.93
C LEU A 263 -6.71 -7.22 -0.34
N ALA A 264 -6.22 -5.97 -0.33
CA ALA A 264 -5.60 -5.36 -1.52
C ALA A 264 -4.38 -6.16 -2.01
N GLN A 265 -3.74 -6.93 -1.14
CA GLN A 265 -2.61 -7.80 -1.50
C GLN A 265 -3.02 -9.05 -2.29
N ASN A 266 -4.33 -9.38 -2.36
CA ASN A 266 -4.84 -10.47 -3.19
C ASN A 266 -5.02 -10.08 -4.67
N LYS A 267 -4.64 -8.85 -5.04
CA LYS A 267 -4.89 -8.27 -6.38
C LYS A 267 -4.42 -9.20 -7.49
N LEU A 268 -3.22 -9.79 -7.40
CA LEU A 268 -2.68 -10.62 -8.48
C LEU A 268 -3.55 -11.88 -8.73
N VAL A 269 -3.92 -12.60 -7.67
CA VAL A 269 -4.77 -13.78 -7.77
C VAL A 269 -6.20 -13.43 -8.21
N LEU A 270 -6.76 -12.35 -7.67
CA LEU A 270 -8.15 -11.95 -7.91
C LEU A 270 -8.33 -11.12 -9.18
N THR A 271 -7.27 -10.67 -9.86
CA THR A 271 -7.37 -9.93 -11.14
C THR A 271 -7.21 -10.81 -12.37
N SER A 272 -6.75 -12.05 -12.22
CA SER A 272 -6.63 -13.01 -13.32
C SER A 272 -7.98 -13.25 -14.02
N SER A 273 -7.95 -13.31 -15.35
CA SER A 273 -9.14 -13.61 -16.17
C SER A 273 -9.49 -15.10 -16.21
N GLU A 274 -8.68 -15.94 -15.55
CA GLU A 274 -8.86 -17.38 -15.52
C GLU A 274 -10.19 -17.79 -14.84
N PRO A 275 -10.82 -18.89 -15.28
CA PRO A 275 -12.06 -19.40 -14.69
C PRO A 275 -11.94 -19.65 -13.17
N LYS A 276 -10.77 -20.11 -12.71
CA LYS A 276 -10.49 -20.35 -11.29
C LYS A 276 -10.53 -19.05 -10.47
N SER A 277 -9.98 -17.96 -11.00
CA SER A 277 -9.97 -16.65 -10.32
C SER A 277 -11.38 -16.09 -10.16
N LYS A 278 -12.23 -16.17 -11.19
CA LYS A 278 -13.63 -15.74 -11.10
C LYS A 278 -14.41 -16.50 -10.02
N SER A 279 -14.21 -17.82 -9.95
CA SER A 279 -14.82 -18.65 -8.89
C SER A 279 -14.33 -18.21 -7.50
N LEU A 280 -13.04 -17.90 -7.37
CA LEU A 280 -12.44 -17.50 -6.11
C LEU A 280 -12.91 -16.11 -5.65
N GLN A 281 -12.96 -15.14 -6.57
CA GLN A 281 -13.53 -13.81 -6.32
C GLN A 281 -14.96 -13.92 -5.77
N MET A 282 -15.79 -14.77 -6.37
CA MET A 282 -17.16 -14.99 -5.93
C MET A 282 -17.21 -15.65 -4.54
N GLN A 283 -16.41 -16.69 -4.29
CA GLN A 283 -16.34 -17.36 -2.99
C GLN A 283 -15.89 -16.41 -1.87
N CYS A 284 -14.90 -15.55 -2.16
CA CYS A 284 -14.45 -14.52 -1.23
C CYS A 284 -15.54 -13.51 -0.94
N ALA A 285 -16.19 -12.98 -1.99
CA ALA A 285 -17.28 -12.03 -1.84
C ALA A 285 -18.46 -12.63 -1.07
N GLU A 286 -18.88 -13.86 -1.37
CA GLU A 286 -19.92 -14.58 -0.65
C GLU A 286 -19.58 -14.78 0.84
N SER A 287 -18.33 -15.13 1.13
CA SER A 287 -17.87 -15.29 2.51
C SER A 287 -17.90 -13.96 3.26
N LEU A 288 -17.42 -12.87 2.66
CA LEU A 288 -17.51 -11.54 3.26
C LEU A 288 -18.97 -11.10 3.50
N CYS A 289 -19.90 -11.42 2.60
CA CYS A 289 -21.32 -11.15 2.81
C CYS A 289 -21.88 -11.86 4.06
N LYS A 290 -21.42 -13.09 4.33
CA LYS A 290 -21.83 -13.86 5.52
C LYS A 290 -21.24 -13.29 6.80
N VAL A 291 -19.97 -12.87 6.76
CA VAL A 291 -19.27 -12.29 7.92
C VAL A 291 -19.79 -10.91 8.27
N TYR A 292 -20.06 -10.10 7.25
CA TYR A 292 -20.40 -8.69 7.41
C TYR A 292 -21.78 -8.34 6.83
N PRO A 293 -22.86 -8.99 7.33
CA PRO A 293 -24.21 -8.68 6.87
C PRO A 293 -24.60 -7.23 7.19
N GLU A 294 -23.99 -6.61 8.19
CA GLU A 294 -24.19 -5.22 8.54
C GLU A 294 -23.59 -4.26 7.52
N LEU A 295 -22.67 -4.66 6.65
CA LEU A 295 -22.19 -3.79 5.55
C LEU A 295 -23.19 -3.75 4.39
N LEU A 296 -24.18 -4.66 4.39
CA LEU A 296 -25.17 -4.82 3.35
C LEU A 296 -26.56 -4.32 3.79
N GLU A 297 -27.39 -3.93 2.83
CA GLU A 297 -28.80 -3.61 3.01
C GLU A 297 -29.66 -4.87 2.76
N SER A 298 -30.53 -5.27 3.70
CA SER A 298 -31.47 -6.40 3.52
C SER A 298 -32.88 -5.90 3.13
N PRO A 299 -33.66 -6.57 2.26
CA PRO A 299 -33.33 -7.54 1.21
C PRO A 299 -33.42 -6.89 -0.18
N ALA A 300 -32.26 -6.60 -0.77
CA ALA A 300 -32.14 -6.36 -2.20
C ALA A 300 -32.05 -7.68 -3.02
N VAL A 301 -32.63 -8.77 -2.47
CA VAL A 301 -32.85 -10.05 -3.18
C VAL A 301 -33.98 -9.93 -4.20
N LYS A 302 -34.66 -8.78 -4.29
CA LYS A 302 -35.77 -8.58 -5.23
C LYS A 302 -35.33 -8.37 -6.68
N PHE A 303 -34.10 -7.92 -6.89
CA PHE A 303 -33.62 -7.46 -8.20
C PHE A 303 -32.26 -8.03 -8.60
N GLY A 304 -31.81 -9.14 -8.01
CA GLY A 304 -30.50 -9.71 -8.30
C GLY A 304 -29.35 -8.72 -8.06
N GLY A 305 -28.16 -9.03 -8.56
CA GLY A 305 -26.99 -8.15 -8.48
C GLY A 305 -25.77 -8.74 -7.76
N SER A 306 -24.70 -7.96 -7.71
CA SER A 306 -23.46 -8.29 -7.00
C SER A 306 -23.45 -7.71 -5.57
N PRO A 307 -22.58 -8.18 -4.67
CA PRO A 307 -22.42 -7.62 -3.33
C PRO A 307 -22.22 -6.09 -3.29
N LEU A 308 -21.59 -5.51 -4.31
CA LEU A 308 -21.43 -4.07 -4.44
C LEU A 308 -22.76 -3.31 -4.53
N HIS A 309 -23.79 -3.88 -5.15
CA HIS A 309 -25.12 -3.25 -5.26
C HIS A 309 -25.77 -3.02 -3.90
N TRP A 310 -25.49 -3.89 -2.94
CA TRP A 310 -26.17 -3.93 -1.66
C TRP A 310 -25.38 -3.26 -0.55
N CYS A 311 -24.18 -2.75 -0.85
CA CYS A 311 -23.32 -2.08 0.13
C CYS A 311 -23.96 -0.80 0.66
N LYS A 312 -24.00 -0.65 1.98
CA LYS A 312 -24.48 0.56 2.65
C LYS A 312 -23.40 1.46 3.20
N SER A 313 -22.16 0.98 3.26
CA SER A 313 -21.03 1.71 3.84
C SER A 313 -19.81 1.69 2.93
N LYS A 314 -18.99 2.75 3.05
CA LYS A 314 -17.72 2.91 2.35
C LYS A 314 -16.80 1.70 2.55
N VAL A 315 -16.71 1.20 3.79
CA VAL A 315 -15.91 0.02 4.16
C VAL A 315 -16.37 -1.23 3.41
N GLY A 316 -17.68 -1.42 3.26
CA GLY A 316 -18.25 -2.51 2.46
C GLY A 316 -17.75 -2.46 1.03
N VAL A 317 -17.92 -1.31 0.36
CA VAL A 317 -17.48 -1.13 -1.03
C VAL A 317 -15.98 -1.40 -1.17
N ILE A 318 -15.12 -0.86 -0.30
CA ILE A 318 -13.67 -1.08 -0.34
C ILE A 318 -13.33 -2.58 -0.24
N ARG A 319 -13.97 -3.30 0.70
CA ARG A 319 -13.71 -4.74 0.89
C ARG A 319 -14.12 -5.57 -0.34
N PHE A 320 -15.27 -5.29 -0.94
CA PHE A 320 -15.71 -6.00 -2.15
C PHE A 320 -14.91 -5.61 -3.40
N MET A 321 -14.49 -4.34 -3.52
CA MET A 321 -13.55 -3.92 -4.57
C MET A 321 -12.20 -4.61 -4.41
N ALA A 322 -11.73 -4.84 -3.18
CA ALA A 322 -10.52 -5.61 -2.93
C ALA A 322 -10.68 -7.11 -3.27
N CYS A 323 -11.92 -7.63 -3.31
CA CYS A 323 -12.24 -8.94 -3.89
C CYS A 323 -12.31 -8.93 -5.43
N ASN A 324 -11.96 -7.82 -6.07
CA ASN A 324 -12.08 -7.58 -7.51
C ASN A 324 -13.51 -7.83 -8.06
N VAL A 325 -14.54 -7.57 -7.25
CA VAL A 325 -15.92 -7.63 -7.72
C VAL A 325 -16.12 -6.55 -8.78
N ASN A 326 -16.64 -6.94 -9.95
CA ASN A 326 -16.81 -6.02 -11.08
C ASN A 326 -17.74 -4.84 -10.71
N PRO A 327 -17.25 -3.58 -10.69
CA PRO A 327 -18.08 -2.41 -10.42
C PRO A 327 -19.09 -2.12 -11.54
N GLU A 328 -18.95 -2.74 -12.70
CA GLU A 328 -19.87 -2.64 -13.85
C GLU A 328 -20.88 -3.79 -13.91
N SER A 329 -20.91 -4.64 -12.88
CA SER A 329 -21.94 -5.67 -12.77
C SER A 329 -23.33 -5.03 -12.80
N ARG A 330 -24.27 -5.65 -13.52
CA ARG A 330 -25.65 -5.17 -13.62
C ARG A 330 -26.57 -6.07 -12.80
N ASN A 331 -27.51 -5.46 -12.09
CA ASN A 331 -28.62 -6.18 -11.46
C ASN A 331 -29.67 -6.60 -12.50
N ASP A 332 -30.75 -7.25 -12.07
CA ASP A 332 -31.82 -7.76 -12.96
C ASP A 332 -32.59 -6.63 -13.68
N ILE A 333 -32.48 -5.39 -13.20
CA ILE A 333 -33.04 -4.18 -13.83
C ILE A 333 -31.95 -3.40 -14.60
N GLY A 334 -30.77 -3.98 -14.81
CA GLY A 334 -29.72 -3.38 -15.62
C GLY A 334 -28.99 -2.19 -14.97
N GLU A 335 -29.19 -1.92 -13.68
CA GLU A 335 -28.50 -0.86 -12.92
C GLU A 335 -27.13 -1.37 -12.45
N THR A 336 -26.13 -0.49 -12.40
CA THR A 336 -24.82 -0.78 -11.78
C THR A 336 -24.80 -0.40 -10.30
N PRO A 337 -23.82 -0.86 -9.49
CA PRO A 337 -23.63 -0.40 -8.12
C PRO A 337 -23.60 1.12 -7.99
N LEU A 338 -22.98 1.83 -8.95
CA LEU A 338 -22.91 3.29 -8.95
C LEU A 338 -24.30 3.93 -9.03
N HIS A 339 -25.22 3.39 -9.85
CA HIS A 339 -26.61 3.87 -9.91
C HIS A 339 -27.28 3.78 -8.53
N LEU A 340 -27.16 2.63 -7.85
CA LEU A 340 -27.77 2.45 -6.53
C LEU A 340 -27.15 3.36 -5.47
N MET A 341 -25.82 3.55 -5.48
CA MET A 341 -25.16 4.48 -4.55
C MET A 341 -25.65 5.92 -4.76
N VAL A 342 -25.85 6.33 -6.01
CA VAL A 342 -26.42 7.63 -6.37
C VAL A 342 -27.87 7.76 -5.89
N MET A 343 -28.73 6.79 -6.21
CA MET A 343 -30.15 6.80 -5.85
C MET A 343 -30.37 6.82 -4.33
N LYS A 344 -29.45 6.21 -3.58
CA LYS A 344 -29.46 6.16 -2.12
C LYS A 344 -28.69 7.32 -1.47
N SER A 345 -28.16 8.26 -2.26
CA SER A 345 -27.34 9.40 -1.80
C SER A 345 -26.14 8.99 -0.93
N ARG A 346 -25.47 7.87 -1.28
CA ARG A 346 -24.28 7.36 -0.58
C ARG A 346 -23.01 7.91 -1.24
N LEU A 347 -22.71 9.18 -1.00
CA LEU A 347 -21.60 9.90 -1.63
C LEU A 347 -20.26 9.16 -1.47
N ASP A 348 -19.89 8.81 -0.25
CA ASP A 348 -18.63 8.10 0.06
C ASP A 348 -18.50 6.78 -0.72
N CYS A 349 -19.59 6.05 -0.88
CA CYS A 349 -19.61 4.79 -1.62
C CYS A 349 -19.45 5.03 -3.12
N ALA A 350 -20.13 6.05 -3.66
CA ALA A 350 -20.00 6.45 -5.06
C ALA A 350 -18.56 6.89 -5.39
N ILE A 351 -17.92 7.67 -4.51
CA ILE A 351 -16.53 8.12 -4.69
C ILE A 351 -15.54 6.95 -4.63
N VAL A 352 -15.77 5.96 -3.76
CA VAL A 352 -14.94 4.73 -3.78
C VAL A 352 -15.07 4.02 -5.12
N LEU A 353 -16.29 3.86 -5.67
CA LEU A 353 -16.47 3.22 -6.98
C LEU A 353 -15.77 4.01 -8.10
N LEU A 354 -15.99 5.33 -8.16
CA LEU A 354 -15.40 6.21 -9.18
C LEU A 354 -13.87 6.25 -9.08
N SER A 355 -13.33 6.32 -7.86
CA SER A 355 -11.89 6.28 -7.63
C SER A 355 -11.27 4.93 -7.98
N HIS A 356 -12.04 3.86 -8.16
CA HIS A 356 -11.57 2.56 -8.65
C HIS A 356 -11.93 2.32 -10.13
N GLY A 357 -12.25 3.38 -10.88
CA GLY A 357 -12.47 3.31 -12.33
C GLY A 357 -13.87 2.89 -12.75
N ALA A 358 -14.87 2.95 -11.86
CA ALA A 358 -16.26 2.76 -12.29
C ALA A 358 -16.64 3.81 -13.35
N HIS A 359 -17.29 3.37 -14.42
CA HIS A 359 -17.59 4.23 -15.55
C HIS A 359 -18.75 5.18 -15.22
N ILE A 360 -18.49 6.49 -15.35
CA ILE A 360 -19.39 7.55 -14.88
C ILE A 360 -20.69 7.67 -15.71
N ASP A 361 -20.63 7.45 -17.02
CA ASP A 361 -21.78 7.61 -17.94
C ASP A 361 -22.44 6.28 -18.35
N VAL A 362 -22.38 5.27 -17.50
CA VAL A 362 -23.06 3.99 -17.77
C VAL A 362 -24.56 4.20 -17.71
N VAL A 363 -25.32 3.62 -18.63
CA VAL A 363 -26.78 3.75 -18.64
C VAL A 363 -27.51 2.54 -18.03
N ASP A 364 -28.57 2.81 -17.27
CA ASP A 364 -29.52 1.82 -16.75
C ASP A 364 -30.56 1.36 -17.81
N TYR A 365 -31.56 0.57 -17.41
CA TYR A 365 -32.63 0.11 -18.31
C TYR A 365 -33.51 1.23 -18.90
N LYS A 366 -33.57 2.41 -18.29
CA LYS A 366 -34.26 3.60 -18.81
C LYS A 366 -33.35 4.45 -19.69
N GLY A 367 -32.08 4.07 -19.84
CA GLY A 367 -31.08 4.91 -20.49
C GLY A 367 -30.55 6.02 -19.59
N ASN A 368 -30.91 6.04 -18.30
CA ASN A 368 -30.43 7.07 -17.39
C ASN A 368 -28.99 6.76 -16.97
N THR A 369 -28.12 7.77 -17.02
CA THR A 369 -26.80 7.73 -16.39
C THR A 369 -26.89 7.96 -14.88
N PRO A 370 -25.84 7.66 -14.10
CA PRO A 370 -25.72 8.10 -12.71
C PRO A 370 -26.03 9.59 -12.53
N LEU A 371 -25.61 10.47 -13.44
CA LEU A 371 -25.92 11.89 -13.37
C LEU A 371 -27.42 12.19 -13.54
N HIS A 372 -28.13 11.50 -14.45
CA HIS A 372 -29.59 11.61 -14.54
C HIS A 372 -30.24 11.29 -13.19
N ASN A 373 -29.83 10.18 -12.58
CA ASN A 373 -30.38 9.77 -11.27
C ASN A 373 -30.05 10.82 -10.19
N ALA A 374 -28.82 11.34 -10.13
CA ALA A 374 -28.45 12.38 -9.17
C ALA A 374 -29.35 13.63 -9.27
N VAL A 375 -29.70 14.03 -10.50
CA VAL A 375 -30.63 15.14 -10.79
C VAL A 375 -32.06 14.78 -10.38
N ILE A 376 -32.57 13.60 -10.76
CA ILE A 376 -33.92 13.14 -10.43
C ILE A 376 -34.16 13.08 -8.90
N TYR A 377 -33.17 12.58 -8.16
CA TYR A 377 -33.26 12.44 -6.70
C TYR A 377 -32.91 13.74 -5.93
N GLY A 378 -32.46 14.80 -6.63
CA GLY A 378 -32.28 16.11 -5.99
C GLY A 378 -31.03 16.24 -5.12
N SER A 379 -30.02 15.37 -5.28
CA SER A 379 -28.85 15.32 -4.40
C SER A 379 -27.71 16.19 -4.92
N MET A 380 -27.56 17.39 -4.35
CA MET A 380 -26.56 18.38 -4.81
C MET A 380 -25.12 17.88 -4.70
N ASP A 381 -24.77 17.22 -3.60
CA ASP A 381 -23.41 16.70 -3.39
C ASP A 381 -23.10 15.58 -4.39
N MET A 382 -24.11 14.77 -4.74
CA MET A 382 -23.96 13.75 -5.77
C MET A 382 -23.82 14.37 -7.16
N VAL A 383 -24.61 15.39 -7.50
CA VAL A 383 -24.47 16.12 -8.78
C VAL A 383 -23.09 16.75 -8.89
N LYS A 384 -22.59 17.41 -7.82
CA LYS A 384 -21.22 17.95 -7.78
C LYS A 384 -20.18 16.86 -7.98
N ALA A 385 -20.34 15.72 -7.31
CA ALA A 385 -19.41 14.60 -7.45
C ALA A 385 -19.39 14.06 -8.89
N MET A 386 -20.56 13.80 -9.48
CA MET A 386 -20.64 13.34 -10.87
C MET A 386 -19.98 14.33 -11.82
N VAL A 387 -20.23 15.64 -11.66
CA VAL A 387 -19.58 16.69 -12.44
C VAL A 387 -18.06 16.67 -12.25
N VAL A 388 -17.57 16.62 -11.01
CA VAL A 388 -16.12 16.60 -10.69
C VAL A 388 -15.41 15.40 -11.30
N PHE A 389 -16.06 14.24 -11.37
CA PHE A 389 -15.52 13.05 -12.03
C PHE A 389 -15.72 13.04 -13.56
N GLY A 390 -16.27 14.12 -14.14
CA GLY A 390 -16.38 14.32 -15.58
C GLY A 390 -17.58 13.68 -16.24
N ALA A 391 -18.71 13.54 -15.53
CA ALA A 391 -19.97 13.07 -16.12
C ALA A 391 -20.43 13.99 -17.26
N ASP A 392 -20.87 13.40 -18.36
CA ASP A 392 -21.41 14.13 -19.49
C ASP A 392 -22.87 14.57 -19.22
N ILE A 393 -23.10 15.88 -19.33
CA ILE A 393 -24.40 16.52 -19.07
C ILE A 393 -25.37 16.45 -20.27
N TYR A 394 -24.94 15.90 -21.40
CA TYR A 394 -25.67 15.86 -22.67
C TYR A 394 -26.07 14.45 -23.12
N VAL A 395 -25.71 13.41 -22.36
CA VAL A 395 -26.16 12.04 -22.65
C VAL A 395 -27.68 11.98 -22.62
N GLU A 396 -28.31 11.44 -23.65
CA GLU A 396 -29.76 11.27 -23.71
C GLU A 396 -30.20 9.92 -23.14
N ASN A 397 -31.22 9.93 -22.28
CA ASN A 397 -31.92 8.72 -21.87
C ASN A 397 -32.90 8.23 -22.96
N LYS A 398 -33.63 7.13 -22.70
CA LYS A 398 -34.62 6.59 -23.65
C LYS A 398 -35.81 7.53 -23.91
N ALA A 399 -36.04 8.51 -23.03
CA ALA A 399 -37.05 9.55 -23.20
C ALA A 399 -36.52 10.79 -23.97
N ARG A 400 -35.27 10.76 -24.45
CA ARG A 400 -34.56 11.90 -25.07
C ARG A 400 -34.38 13.08 -24.14
N GLU A 401 -34.30 12.82 -22.84
CA GLU A 401 -33.98 13.83 -21.83
C GLU A 401 -32.50 13.70 -21.49
N THR A 402 -31.82 14.84 -21.38
CA THR A 402 -30.46 14.92 -20.85
C THR A 402 -30.49 15.26 -19.36
N PRO A 403 -29.40 15.03 -18.60
CA PRO A 403 -29.33 15.51 -17.22
C PRO A 403 -29.59 17.01 -17.10
N LEU A 404 -29.11 17.78 -18.07
CA LEU A 404 -29.36 19.22 -18.15
C LEU A 404 -30.86 19.54 -18.37
N SER A 405 -31.53 18.87 -19.30
CA SER A 405 -32.96 19.13 -19.55
C SER A 405 -33.83 18.70 -18.37
N LEU A 406 -33.46 17.61 -17.67
CA LEU A 406 -34.13 17.19 -16.45
C LEU A 406 -33.96 18.21 -15.32
N ALA A 407 -32.77 18.78 -15.16
CA ALA A 407 -32.52 19.82 -14.17
C ALA A 407 -33.36 21.07 -14.48
N ASP A 408 -33.45 21.45 -15.76
CA ASP A 408 -34.21 22.62 -16.20
C ASP A 408 -35.74 22.44 -16.04
N GLY A 409 -36.25 21.24 -16.35
CA GLY A 409 -37.66 20.86 -16.18
C GLY A 409 -38.06 20.59 -14.73
N CYS A 410 -37.13 20.64 -13.77
CA CYS A 410 -37.39 20.27 -12.38
C CYS A 410 -38.30 21.30 -11.67
N ALA A 411 -39.38 20.83 -11.05
CA ALA A 411 -40.34 21.67 -10.31
C ALA A 411 -39.78 22.29 -9.00
N LEU A 412 -38.52 22.02 -8.65
CA LEU A 412 -37.89 22.43 -7.40
C LEU A 412 -37.24 23.82 -7.50
N GLY A 413 -38.03 24.89 -7.66
CA GLY A 413 -37.61 26.29 -7.90
C GLY A 413 -36.17 26.70 -7.48
N LYS A 414 -35.88 26.80 -6.17
CA LYS A 414 -34.53 27.19 -5.68
C LYS A 414 -33.44 26.14 -5.94
N ARG A 415 -33.78 24.85 -5.86
CA ARG A 415 -32.83 23.75 -6.13
C ARG A 415 -32.53 23.61 -7.61
N ARG A 416 -33.47 23.96 -8.49
CA ARG A 416 -33.24 24.05 -9.94
C ARG A 416 -32.13 25.05 -10.25
N ASP A 417 -32.20 26.26 -9.69
CA ASP A 417 -31.17 27.27 -9.93
C ASP A 417 -29.79 26.82 -9.44
N GLU A 418 -29.74 26.17 -8.27
CA GLU A 418 -28.50 25.61 -7.73
C GLU A 418 -27.96 24.45 -8.59
N MET A 419 -28.82 23.56 -9.07
CA MET A 419 -28.44 22.47 -9.97
C MET A 419 -27.91 22.99 -11.30
N LEU A 420 -28.59 23.95 -11.91
CA LEU A 420 -28.15 24.56 -13.16
C LEU A 420 -26.83 25.33 -12.96
N LEU A 421 -26.62 25.96 -11.80
CA LEU A 421 -25.33 26.54 -11.43
C LEU A 421 -24.22 25.47 -11.37
N VAL A 422 -24.48 24.34 -10.71
CA VAL A 422 -23.52 23.24 -10.61
C VAL A 422 -23.23 22.62 -11.97
N LEU A 423 -24.24 22.40 -12.81
CA LEU A 423 -24.05 21.84 -14.15
C LEU A 423 -23.38 22.82 -15.11
N SER A 424 -23.48 24.12 -14.87
CA SER A 424 -22.87 25.14 -15.73
C SER A 424 -21.35 24.98 -15.85
N VAL A 425 -20.67 24.49 -14.82
CA VAL A 425 -19.21 24.28 -14.83
C VAL A 425 -18.77 23.02 -15.57
N ALA A 426 -19.70 22.12 -15.92
CA ALA A 426 -19.41 20.86 -16.61
C ALA A 426 -19.44 20.97 -18.15
N SER A 427 -19.93 22.09 -18.67
CA SER A 427 -20.36 22.24 -20.06
C SER A 427 -19.24 22.64 -21.05
N GLY A 428 -17.98 22.73 -20.61
CA GLY A 428 -16.80 22.86 -21.49
C GLY A 428 -16.84 24.00 -22.51
N GLY A 429 -17.47 25.13 -22.19
CA GLY A 429 -17.62 26.25 -23.13
C GLY A 429 -18.65 26.06 -24.25
N GLU A 430 -19.37 24.94 -24.32
CA GLU A 430 -20.44 24.76 -25.32
C GLU A 430 -21.54 25.80 -25.13
N HIS A 431 -22.02 26.43 -26.21
CA HIS A 431 -23.05 27.46 -26.12
C HIS A 431 -24.44 26.85 -25.85
N SER A 432 -24.71 26.51 -24.58
CA SER A 432 -26.04 26.21 -24.08
C SER A 432 -26.74 27.50 -23.61
N PRO A 433 -27.81 27.96 -24.29
CA PRO A 433 -28.55 29.16 -23.87
C PRO A 433 -29.10 29.05 -22.44
N VAL A 434 -29.40 27.83 -21.99
CA VAL A 434 -29.91 27.54 -20.65
C VAL A 434 -28.85 27.82 -19.58
N LEU A 435 -27.59 27.45 -19.83
CA LEU A 435 -26.49 27.58 -18.87
C LEU A 435 -25.81 28.96 -18.90
N GLN A 436 -25.97 29.73 -19.97
CA GLN A 436 -25.33 31.04 -20.13
C GLN A 436 -25.55 32.00 -18.94
N PRO A 437 -26.77 32.17 -18.39
CA PRO A 437 -26.99 33.03 -17.22
C PRO A 437 -26.27 32.52 -15.96
N TYR A 438 -26.15 31.20 -15.82
CA TYR A 438 -25.52 30.57 -14.66
C TYR A 438 -24.00 30.65 -14.74
N ARG A 439 -23.40 30.53 -15.94
CA ARG A 439 -21.96 30.80 -16.13
C ARG A 439 -21.58 32.23 -15.74
N LEU A 440 -22.42 33.21 -16.13
CA LEU A 440 -22.22 34.60 -15.70
C LEU A 440 -22.33 34.74 -14.19
N LYS A 441 -23.30 34.08 -13.55
CA LYS A 441 -23.40 34.03 -12.07
C LYS A 441 -22.17 33.40 -11.42
N VAL A 442 -21.66 32.28 -11.93
CA VAL A 442 -20.41 31.67 -11.44
C VAL A 442 -19.29 32.70 -11.52
N ARG A 443 -19.10 33.35 -12.67
CA ARG A 443 -18.06 34.37 -12.85
C ARG A 443 -18.21 35.54 -11.88
N ASP A 444 -19.44 36.02 -11.65
CA ASP A 444 -19.73 37.09 -10.68
C ASP A 444 -19.45 36.66 -9.24
N GLU A 445 -19.79 35.43 -8.85
CA GLU A 445 -19.47 34.87 -7.53
C GLU A 445 -17.96 34.73 -7.34
N MET A 446 -17.25 34.21 -8.34
CA MET A 446 -15.79 34.13 -8.33
C MET A 446 -15.16 35.53 -8.18
N ARG A 447 -15.72 36.56 -8.84
CA ARG A 447 -15.26 37.95 -8.67
C ARG A 447 -15.52 38.48 -7.26
N LYS A 448 -16.71 38.27 -6.69
CA LYS A 448 -17.05 38.69 -5.32
C LYS A 448 -16.15 38.05 -4.26
N HIS A 449 -15.71 36.83 -4.49
CA HIS A 449 -14.78 36.12 -3.61
C HIS A 449 -13.29 36.50 -3.85
N GLY A 450 -13.02 37.50 -4.69
CA GLY A 450 -11.66 37.97 -4.99
C GLY A 450 -10.83 36.97 -5.81
N GLN A 451 -11.49 36.05 -6.53
CA GLN A 451 -10.80 35.09 -7.40
C GLN A 451 -10.37 35.71 -8.72
N LEU A 452 -11.17 36.66 -9.23
CA LEU A 452 -10.94 37.41 -10.47
C LEU A 452 -10.71 38.89 -10.17
N PRO A 453 -9.90 39.59 -10.97
CA PRO A 453 -9.80 41.05 -10.89
C PRO A 453 -11.15 41.71 -11.19
N ASP A 454 -11.39 42.86 -10.54
CA ASP A 454 -12.53 43.73 -10.85
C ASP A 454 -12.42 44.24 -12.30
N GLU A 455 -13.57 44.37 -12.99
CA GLU A 455 -13.65 44.90 -14.36
C GLU A 455 -13.03 46.29 -14.51
N ASN A 456 -13.01 47.07 -13.42
CA ASN A 456 -12.45 48.41 -13.40
C ASN A 456 -10.98 48.46 -12.97
N SER A 457 -10.32 47.32 -12.76
CA SER A 457 -8.90 47.27 -12.41
C SER A 457 -8.02 47.31 -13.68
N PRO A 458 -6.81 47.92 -13.64
CA PRO A 458 -5.89 47.95 -14.79
C PRO A 458 -5.55 46.55 -15.34
N ALA A 459 -5.53 45.52 -14.48
CA ALA A 459 -5.33 44.12 -14.87
C ALA A 459 -6.54 43.50 -15.61
N GLY A 460 -7.74 44.09 -15.48
CA GLY A 460 -8.91 43.71 -16.26
C GLY A 460 -8.92 44.28 -17.69
N LEU A 461 -8.17 45.37 -17.91
CA LEU A 461 -8.04 46.04 -19.21
C LEU A 461 -7.00 45.40 -20.15
N GLU A 462 -6.07 44.58 -19.63
CA GLU A 462 -5.12 43.80 -20.45
C GLU A 462 -5.81 42.74 -21.32
N PHE A 463 -7.10 42.45 -21.09
CA PHE A 463 -7.88 41.47 -21.87
C PHE A 463 -8.69 42.07 -23.02
N LEU A 464 -8.53 43.36 -23.31
CA LEU A 464 -9.23 44.07 -24.39
C LEU A 464 -8.31 44.65 -25.47
N ASP A 465 -7.12 44.07 -25.69
CA ASP A 465 -6.25 44.54 -26.78
C ASP A 465 -6.14 43.53 -27.94
N ASP A 466 -6.59 43.99 -29.10
CA ASP A 466 -6.65 43.38 -30.43
C ASP A 466 -5.25 43.11 -31.06
N SER A 467 -4.21 42.89 -30.25
CA SER A 467 -2.83 42.71 -30.74
C SER A 467 -2.47 41.27 -31.15
N ALA A 468 -3.48 40.41 -31.38
CA ALA A 468 -3.29 39.10 -32.01
C ALA A 468 -3.22 39.17 -33.55
N HIS A 469 -3.35 40.34 -34.16
CA HIS A 469 -3.34 40.51 -35.61
C HIS A 469 -1.94 40.78 -36.24
N ASP A 470 -0.91 41.08 -35.46
CA ASP A 470 0.40 41.52 -36.00
C ASP A 470 1.51 40.44 -36.04
N LEU A 471 1.19 39.16 -35.82
CA LEU A 471 2.15 38.04 -35.98
C LEU A 471 1.86 37.13 -37.17
N MET A 472 0.96 37.54 -38.08
CA MET A 472 0.73 36.86 -39.35
C MET A 472 0.76 37.85 -40.51
N ASP A 473 1.97 38.27 -40.91
CA ASP A 473 2.29 38.63 -42.30
C ASP A 473 3.80 38.81 -42.42
N VAL A 474 4.49 37.72 -42.76
CA VAL A 474 5.82 37.81 -43.37
C VAL A 474 5.73 37.07 -44.69
N ASP A 475 5.34 37.80 -45.73
CA ASP A 475 5.50 37.36 -47.11
C ASP A 475 7.00 37.05 -47.38
N PRO A 476 7.31 36.02 -48.17
CA PRO A 476 8.69 35.70 -48.52
C PRO A 476 9.24 36.80 -49.44
N PRO A 477 10.39 37.43 -49.13
CA PRO A 477 10.96 38.42 -50.04
C PRO A 477 11.48 37.73 -51.30
N ALA A 478 11.11 38.30 -52.44
CA ALA A 478 11.52 37.88 -53.77
C ALA A 478 13.00 38.23 -54.06
N GLY A 479 13.73 37.25 -54.61
CA GLY A 479 14.89 37.46 -55.49
C GLY A 479 16.25 37.74 -54.83
N PRO A 480 17.37 37.15 -55.34
CA PRO A 480 18.69 37.36 -54.78
C PRO A 480 19.29 38.66 -55.32
N SER A 481 19.65 39.59 -54.44
CA SER A 481 20.65 40.61 -54.75
C SER A 481 21.88 40.36 -53.88
N ALA A 482 23.01 40.22 -54.56
CA ALA A 482 24.31 39.92 -53.98
C ALA A 482 24.78 41.09 -53.09
N LEU A 483 25.28 40.76 -51.88
CA LEU A 483 26.46 41.33 -51.19
C LEU A 483 26.35 41.11 -49.67
N ASP A 484 27.14 40.18 -49.16
CA ASP A 484 28.15 40.34 -48.09
C ASP A 484 28.22 39.11 -47.16
N ASP A 485 29.33 38.39 -47.28
CA ASP A 485 29.65 37.14 -46.59
C ASP A 485 30.17 37.43 -45.18
N SER A 486 29.29 37.43 -44.16
CA SER A 486 29.64 36.99 -42.78
C SER A 486 28.46 37.05 -41.79
N VAL A 487 27.32 36.42 -42.10
CA VAL A 487 26.30 36.13 -41.08
C VAL A 487 26.05 34.63 -41.05
N VAL A 488 26.60 33.96 -40.04
CA VAL A 488 26.18 32.61 -39.68
C VAL A 488 24.74 32.72 -39.22
N ILE A 489 23.80 32.37 -40.09
CA ILE A 489 22.39 32.20 -39.73
C ILE A 489 22.32 30.98 -38.81
N LEU A 490 22.39 31.20 -37.50
CA LEU A 490 22.03 30.21 -36.49
C LEU A 490 20.55 29.86 -36.74
N GLY A 491 20.24 28.57 -36.89
CA GLY A 491 18.85 28.10 -37.00
C GLY A 491 18.00 28.53 -35.80
N PRO A 492 16.66 28.48 -35.90
CA PRO A 492 15.79 28.92 -34.82
C PRO A 492 16.09 28.14 -33.54
N LYS A 493 16.42 28.85 -32.45
CA LYS A 493 16.63 28.23 -31.14
C LYS A 493 15.35 27.54 -30.68
N ARG A 494 15.49 26.35 -30.09
CA ARG A 494 14.35 25.63 -29.51
C ARG A 494 13.82 26.43 -28.31
N LYS A 495 12.50 26.56 -28.23
CA LYS A 495 11.83 27.25 -27.12
C LYS A 495 11.33 26.25 -26.09
N GLN A 496 11.67 26.45 -24.82
CA GLN A 496 11.37 25.54 -23.71
C GLN A 496 10.14 25.98 -22.92
N ARG A 497 9.29 25.02 -22.56
CA ARG A 497 8.08 25.23 -21.74
C ARG A 497 8.30 24.67 -20.35
N VAL A 498 7.97 25.45 -19.32
CA VAL A 498 8.23 25.10 -17.91
C VAL A 498 6.92 24.92 -17.15
N LEU A 499 6.80 23.83 -16.40
CA LEU A 499 5.70 23.56 -15.47
C LEU A 499 6.22 23.47 -14.04
N CYS A 500 5.64 24.25 -13.13
CA CYS A 500 5.95 24.26 -11.71
C CYS A 500 4.69 23.95 -10.89
N LEU A 501 4.79 22.96 -9.99
CA LEU A 501 3.68 22.45 -9.19
C LEU A 501 3.95 22.64 -7.70
N ASP A 502 3.06 23.35 -7.02
CA ASP A 502 3.23 23.65 -5.60
C ASP A 502 2.95 22.45 -4.66
N GLY A 503 3.52 22.50 -3.46
CA GLY A 503 3.17 21.58 -2.37
C GLY A 503 1.87 21.95 -1.66
N GLY A 504 1.16 20.94 -1.14
CA GLY A 504 -0.16 21.16 -0.54
C GLY A 504 -0.90 19.92 -0.01
N GLY A 505 -0.23 18.80 0.25
CA GLY A 505 -0.87 17.58 0.78
C GLY A 505 -1.97 17.03 -0.14
N ILE A 506 -3.13 16.66 0.43
CA ILE A 506 -4.28 16.13 -0.34
C ILE A 506 -4.84 17.16 -1.34
N LYS A 507 -4.58 18.45 -1.15
CA LYS A 507 -4.97 19.51 -2.10
C LYS A 507 -4.25 19.43 -3.45
N GLY A 508 -3.30 18.49 -3.62
CA GLY A 508 -2.80 18.12 -4.94
C GLY A 508 -3.91 17.74 -5.94
N LEU A 509 -5.09 17.34 -5.46
CA LEU A 509 -6.33 17.21 -6.25
C LEU A 509 -6.64 18.46 -7.10
N VAL A 510 -6.35 19.67 -6.60
CA VAL A 510 -6.54 20.93 -7.33
C VAL A 510 -5.60 21.01 -8.54
N LEU A 511 -4.34 20.58 -8.37
CA LEU A 511 -3.37 20.55 -9.46
C LEU A 511 -3.83 19.58 -10.55
N ILE A 512 -4.25 18.39 -10.14
CA ILE A 512 -4.73 17.33 -11.05
C ILE A 512 -5.93 17.85 -11.86
N GLU A 513 -6.88 18.53 -11.23
CA GLU A 513 -8.04 19.10 -11.92
C GLU A 513 -7.67 20.18 -12.95
N MET A 514 -6.76 21.09 -12.58
CA MET A 514 -6.24 22.10 -13.52
C MET A 514 -5.49 21.45 -14.70
N LEU A 515 -4.70 20.40 -14.42
CA LEU A 515 -3.94 19.67 -15.42
C LEU A 515 -4.85 18.89 -16.37
N LEU A 516 -5.93 18.27 -15.87
CA LEU A 516 -6.97 17.65 -16.69
C LEU A 516 -7.59 18.65 -17.66
N ALA A 517 -7.94 19.86 -17.19
CA ALA A 517 -8.48 20.90 -18.05
C ALA A 517 -7.47 21.38 -19.12
N ILE A 518 -6.19 21.50 -18.76
CA ILE A 518 -5.13 21.87 -19.72
C ILE A 518 -4.92 20.76 -20.75
N GLU A 519 -4.86 19.50 -20.33
CA GLU A 519 -4.72 18.33 -21.21
C GLU A 519 -5.91 18.21 -22.17
N GLU A 520 -7.12 18.49 -21.68
CA GLU A 520 -8.33 18.53 -22.49
C GLU A 520 -8.30 19.64 -23.55
N LEU A 521 -7.73 20.81 -23.26
CA LEU A 521 -7.61 21.90 -24.24
C LEU A 521 -6.50 21.64 -25.26
N VAL A 522 -5.38 21.06 -24.83
CA VAL A 522 -4.20 20.82 -25.68
C VAL A 522 -4.37 19.55 -26.54
N LYS A 523 -5.19 18.59 -26.10
CA LYS A 523 -5.45 17.29 -26.76
C LYS A 523 -4.16 16.50 -27.04
N ARG A 524 -3.16 16.61 -26.17
CA ARG A 524 -1.89 15.85 -26.20
C ARG A 524 -1.45 15.51 -24.78
N PRO A 525 -0.69 14.41 -24.58
CA PRO A 525 -0.19 14.05 -23.26
C PRO A 525 0.64 15.19 -22.65
N LEU A 526 0.39 15.52 -21.38
CA LEU A 526 1.10 16.60 -20.69
C LEU A 526 2.63 16.45 -20.70
N LYS A 527 3.12 15.20 -20.72
CA LYS A 527 4.56 14.86 -20.83
C LYS A 527 5.22 15.46 -22.07
N GLU A 528 4.47 15.63 -23.17
CA GLU A 528 4.97 16.17 -24.44
C GLU A 528 4.82 17.69 -24.53
N CYS A 529 4.04 18.29 -23.63
CA CYS A 529 3.74 19.72 -23.62
C CYS A 529 4.80 20.56 -22.91
N PHE A 530 5.64 19.94 -22.08
CA PHE A 530 6.63 20.64 -21.25
C PHE A 530 8.03 20.05 -21.42
N ASP A 531 9.03 20.93 -21.40
CA ASP A 531 10.45 20.55 -21.47
C ASP A 531 11.07 20.46 -20.06
N TRP A 532 10.53 21.22 -19.11
CA TRP A 532 10.90 21.19 -17.69
C TRP A 532 9.67 21.02 -16.80
N ILE A 533 9.78 20.15 -15.80
CA ILE A 533 8.80 20.01 -14.73
C ILE A 533 9.48 20.10 -13.36
N ALA A 534 8.88 20.87 -12.47
CA ALA A 534 9.28 20.95 -11.08
C ALA A 534 8.05 20.79 -10.18
N GLY A 535 8.25 20.14 -9.05
CA GLY A 535 7.14 19.88 -8.14
C GLY A 535 7.61 19.66 -6.71
N THR A 536 6.94 20.32 -5.76
CA THR A 536 7.24 20.19 -4.32
C THR A 536 6.16 19.39 -3.61
N SER A 537 6.52 18.52 -2.67
CA SER A 537 5.57 17.73 -1.87
C SER A 537 4.58 16.98 -2.74
N THR A 538 3.26 17.21 -2.59
CA THR A 538 2.24 16.64 -3.48
C THR A 538 2.46 16.98 -4.97
N GLY A 539 2.95 18.20 -5.26
CA GLY A 539 3.33 18.60 -6.61
C GLY A 539 4.51 17.79 -7.16
N ALA A 540 5.39 17.26 -6.30
CA ALA A 540 6.45 16.34 -6.70
C ALA A 540 5.86 15.02 -7.20
N SER A 541 4.90 14.45 -6.45
CA SER A 541 4.21 13.22 -6.83
C SER A 541 3.47 13.39 -8.16
N VAL A 542 2.77 14.50 -8.35
CA VAL A 542 2.08 14.80 -9.63
C VAL A 542 3.09 15.02 -10.77
N ALA A 543 4.19 15.75 -10.53
CA ALA A 543 5.23 15.96 -11.53
C ALA A 543 5.85 14.64 -12.00
N LEU A 544 6.16 13.74 -11.06
CA LEU A 544 6.70 12.41 -11.37
C LEU A 544 5.67 11.52 -12.07
N ALA A 545 4.38 11.64 -11.74
CA ALA A 545 3.30 10.94 -12.44
C ALA A 545 3.20 11.38 -13.91
N ILE A 546 3.24 12.69 -14.19
CA ILE A 546 3.29 13.21 -15.57
C ILE A 546 4.55 12.70 -16.28
N ALA A 547 5.70 12.79 -15.63
CA ALA A 547 6.97 12.43 -16.25
C ALA A 547 7.10 10.93 -16.57
N THR A 548 6.46 10.08 -15.76
CA THR A 548 6.36 8.63 -15.99
C THR A 548 5.21 8.25 -16.95
N GLY A 549 4.44 9.22 -17.44
CA GLY A 549 3.40 9.01 -18.46
C GLY A 549 2.09 8.45 -17.92
N LYS A 550 1.76 8.73 -16.65
CA LYS A 550 0.50 8.29 -16.05
C LYS A 550 -0.68 9.14 -16.48
N ASP A 551 -1.84 8.51 -16.58
CA ASP A 551 -3.11 9.17 -16.86
C ASP A 551 -3.58 10.01 -15.65
N MET A 552 -3.98 11.26 -15.89
CA MET A 552 -4.35 12.17 -14.80
C MET A 552 -5.66 11.79 -14.12
N LYS A 553 -6.59 11.10 -14.80
CA LYS A 553 -7.83 10.59 -14.17
C LYS A 553 -7.51 9.43 -13.23
N ASP A 554 -6.55 8.58 -13.60
CA ASP A 554 -6.06 7.52 -12.71
C ASP A 554 -5.39 8.11 -11.45
N ILE A 555 -4.63 9.20 -11.61
CA ILE A 555 -4.02 9.93 -10.48
C ILE A 555 -5.08 10.60 -9.60
N LEU A 556 -6.14 11.17 -10.19
CA LEU A 556 -7.29 11.69 -9.43
C LEU A 556 -7.89 10.59 -8.55
N GLY A 557 -8.18 9.43 -9.14
CA GLY A 557 -8.68 8.25 -8.41
C GLY A 557 -7.70 7.78 -7.33
N LEU A 558 -6.41 7.74 -7.63
CA LEU A 558 -5.37 7.36 -6.68
C LEU A 558 -5.38 8.25 -5.43
N TYR A 559 -5.51 9.56 -5.56
CA TYR A 559 -5.56 10.47 -4.42
C TYR A 559 -6.76 10.19 -3.50
N PHE A 560 -7.93 9.90 -4.08
CA PHE A 560 -9.11 9.50 -3.30
C PHE A 560 -8.92 8.14 -2.61
N ARG A 561 -8.23 7.18 -3.22
CA ARG A 561 -7.89 5.89 -2.58
C ARG A 561 -6.83 6.05 -1.49
N MET A 562 -5.85 6.90 -1.74
CA MET A 562 -4.65 7.08 -0.92
C MET A 562 -4.94 7.80 0.40
N LYS A 563 -5.81 8.82 0.39
CA LYS A 563 -6.12 9.61 1.60
C LYS A 563 -6.64 8.74 2.75
N ASP A 564 -7.42 7.71 2.43
CA ASP A 564 -8.02 6.80 3.42
C ASP A 564 -7.02 5.76 3.94
N LYS A 565 -5.88 5.57 3.25
CA LYS A 565 -4.80 4.66 3.65
C LYS A 565 -3.66 5.37 4.39
N ILE A 566 -3.36 6.59 4.00
CA ILE A 566 -2.22 7.35 4.51
C ILE A 566 -2.56 8.10 5.80
N PHE A 567 -3.73 8.74 5.87
CA PHE A 567 -4.10 9.59 7.02
C PHE A 567 -4.86 8.81 8.09
N VAL A 568 -4.30 7.67 8.50
CA VAL A 568 -4.91 6.76 9.49
C VAL A 568 -4.16 6.85 10.82
N GLY A 569 -4.89 7.08 11.91
CA GLY A 569 -4.33 7.18 13.26
C GLY A 569 -3.99 8.62 13.65
N SER A 570 -2.97 8.78 14.48
CA SER A 570 -2.51 10.09 14.98
C SER A 570 -1.21 10.53 14.32
N ARG A 571 -1.01 11.85 14.27
CA ARG A 571 0.22 12.45 13.75
C ARG A 571 1.41 12.22 14.69
N PRO A 572 2.62 12.00 14.17
CA PRO A 572 2.94 11.78 12.76
C PRO A 572 2.43 10.40 12.29
N TYR A 573 1.86 10.36 11.08
CA TYR A 573 1.30 9.16 10.48
C TYR A 573 2.40 8.14 10.15
N PRO A 574 2.10 6.83 10.24
CA PRO A 574 2.99 5.77 9.75
C PRO A 574 3.30 5.96 8.27
N ALA A 575 4.57 5.77 7.89
CA ALA A 575 5.02 5.99 6.52
C ALA A 575 4.83 4.77 5.60
N ASP A 576 4.62 3.58 6.16
CA ASP A 576 4.65 2.31 5.43
C ASP A 576 3.63 2.26 4.28
N ALA A 577 2.39 2.70 4.55
CA ALA A 577 1.33 2.76 3.54
C ALA A 577 1.66 3.78 2.44
N TYR A 578 2.23 4.93 2.81
CA TYR A 578 2.62 5.95 1.84
C TYR A 578 3.76 5.46 0.93
N GLU A 579 4.79 4.87 1.52
CA GLU A 579 5.94 4.34 0.79
C GLU A 579 5.56 3.18 -0.12
N SER A 580 4.70 2.26 0.36
CA SER A 580 4.19 1.14 -0.46
C SER A 580 3.41 1.64 -1.69
N ILE A 581 2.56 2.65 -1.52
CA ILE A 581 1.83 3.27 -2.63
C ILE A 581 2.81 3.91 -3.62
N LEU A 582 3.79 4.67 -3.15
CA LEU A 582 4.77 5.30 -4.04
C LEU A 582 5.61 4.26 -4.81
N GLN A 583 5.92 3.12 -4.18
CA GLN A 583 6.64 2.01 -4.82
C GLN A 583 5.78 1.27 -5.84
N GLU A 584 4.50 1.00 -5.55
CA GLU A 584 3.55 0.41 -6.52
C GLU A 584 3.39 1.34 -7.73
N GLU A 585 3.26 2.63 -7.47
CA GLU A 585 2.97 3.61 -8.51
C GLU A 585 4.21 3.95 -9.35
N PHE A 586 5.37 4.22 -8.75
CA PHE A 586 6.56 4.62 -9.51
C PHE A 586 7.53 3.47 -9.81
N GLY A 587 7.30 2.29 -9.26
CA GLY A 587 8.21 1.15 -9.29
C GLY A 587 9.28 1.23 -8.20
N ALA A 588 9.50 0.13 -7.48
CA ALA A 588 10.44 0.07 -6.36
C ALA A 588 11.90 0.34 -6.77
N GLU A 589 12.27 -0.03 -8.00
CA GLU A 589 13.64 0.05 -8.53
C GLU A 589 13.83 1.11 -9.62
N THR A 590 12.78 1.86 -9.97
CA THR A 590 12.83 2.88 -11.03
C THR A 590 13.71 4.05 -10.59
N LYS A 591 14.70 4.40 -11.40
CA LYS A 591 15.67 5.46 -11.11
C LYS A 591 15.27 6.77 -11.77
N MET A 592 15.73 7.89 -11.23
CA MET A 592 15.45 9.21 -11.77
C MET A 592 15.89 9.35 -13.24
N THR A 593 17.05 8.80 -13.60
CA THR A 593 17.59 8.84 -14.98
C THR A 593 16.84 7.95 -15.97
N ASP A 594 16.00 7.01 -15.49
CA ASP A 594 15.17 6.19 -16.39
C ASP A 594 14.06 7.04 -17.03
N ILE A 595 13.73 8.19 -16.42
CA ILE A 595 12.77 9.13 -16.99
C ILE A 595 13.47 10.03 -18.02
N THR A 596 13.11 9.86 -19.29
CA THR A 596 13.64 10.64 -20.42
C THR A 596 12.58 11.51 -21.07
N GLY A 597 13.01 12.53 -21.82
CA GLY A 597 12.15 13.37 -22.67
C GLY A 597 11.81 14.75 -22.09
N LEU A 598 11.95 14.93 -20.79
CA LEU A 598 11.85 16.21 -20.10
C LEU A 598 12.83 16.27 -18.92
N LYS A 599 13.10 17.46 -18.40
CA LYS A 599 13.94 17.67 -17.23
C LYS A 599 13.10 17.83 -15.98
N ILE A 600 13.50 17.13 -14.92
CA ILE A 600 12.74 17.04 -13.66
C ILE A 600 13.54 17.70 -12.54
N LEU A 601 12.85 18.46 -11.69
CA LEU A 601 13.42 19.10 -10.52
C LEU A 601 12.50 18.91 -9.29
N ILE A 602 12.91 18.07 -8.34
CA ILE A 602 12.15 17.78 -7.12
C ILE A 602 12.92 18.27 -5.88
N PRO A 603 12.50 19.38 -5.24
CA PRO A 603 13.14 19.88 -4.03
C PRO A 603 12.82 19.03 -2.79
N ALA A 604 13.82 18.84 -1.94
CA ALA A 604 13.71 18.28 -0.60
C ALA A 604 14.75 18.93 0.32
N LEU A 605 14.42 19.06 1.61
CA LEU A 605 15.30 19.73 2.57
C LEU A 605 16.24 18.73 3.24
N LEU A 606 17.55 18.92 3.10
CA LEU A 606 18.57 18.18 3.87
C LEU A 606 18.75 18.80 5.24
N VAL A 607 18.43 18.03 6.28
CA VAL A 607 18.44 18.48 7.68
C VAL A 607 19.52 17.84 8.56
N ASP A 608 20.39 17.05 7.97
CA ASP A 608 21.59 16.49 8.63
C ASP A 608 22.71 17.52 8.87
N ARG A 609 22.49 18.78 8.46
CA ARG A 609 23.47 19.86 8.48
C ARG A 609 22.86 21.18 8.94
N HIS A 610 23.72 22.08 9.41
CA HIS A 610 23.36 23.43 9.79
C HIS A 610 24.28 24.44 9.06
N PRO A 611 23.72 25.40 8.29
CA PRO A 611 22.29 25.58 8.00
C PRO A 611 21.73 24.43 7.13
N PRO A 612 20.42 24.08 7.25
CA PRO A 612 19.78 23.14 6.33
C PRO A 612 19.95 23.59 4.88
N SER A 613 20.07 22.64 3.95
CA SER A 613 20.28 22.94 2.54
C SER A 613 19.20 22.33 1.66
N LEU A 614 18.77 23.07 0.65
CA LEU A 614 17.87 22.54 -0.37
C LEU A 614 18.63 21.58 -1.30
N HIS A 615 18.14 20.35 -1.41
CA HIS A 615 18.59 19.36 -2.38
C HIS A 615 17.54 19.22 -3.47
N PHE A 616 17.98 19.05 -4.72
CA PHE A 616 17.06 18.71 -5.80
C PHE A 616 17.39 17.34 -6.38
N PHE A 617 16.39 16.45 -6.36
CA PHE A 617 16.42 15.23 -7.16
C PHE A 617 16.17 15.60 -8.61
N ARG A 618 17.03 15.09 -9.51
CA ARG A 618 17.06 15.41 -10.94
C ARG A 618 17.20 14.13 -11.74
N ASN A 619 16.80 14.17 -13.02
CA ASN A 619 17.05 13.10 -13.98
C ASN A 619 18.23 13.39 -14.93
N TYR A 620 18.93 14.50 -14.72
CA TYR A 620 20.11 14.91 -15.48
C TYR A 620 21.24 15.32 -14.55
N ASP A 621 22.47 15.27 -15.05
CA ASP A 621 23.63 15.75 -14.30
C ASP A 621 23.67 17.27 -14.28
N HIS A 622 23.67 17.84 -13.06
CA HIS A 622 23.79 19.27 -12.88
C HIS A 622 25.26 19.71 -13.01
N PRO A 623 25.55 20.79 -13.74
CA PRO A 623 26.92 21.21 -13.96
C PRO A 623 27.77 21.57 -12.75
N VAL A 624 27.15 22.01 -11.64
CA VAL A 624 27.88 22.31 -10.39
C VAL A 624 28.49 21.06 -9.76
N ARG A 625 27.94 19.86 -10.04
CA ARG A 625 28.60 18.59 -9.70
C ARG A 625 29.82 18.32 -10.57
N ALA A 626 29.74 18.64 -11.86
CA ALA A 626 30.84 18.46 -12.81
C ALA A 626 32.03 19.42 -12.55
N SER A 627 31.77 20.62 -12.01
CA SER A 627 32.81 21.60 -11.67
C SER A 627 33.51 21.34 -10.33
N GLY A 628 33.07 20.34 -9.54
CA GLY A 628 33.71 19.94 -8.30
C GLY A 628 33.55 20.91 -7.13
N ILE A 629 32.72 21.97 -7.26
CA ILE A 629 32.50 22.98 -6.21
C ILE A 629 31.74 22.38 -5.01
N GLU A 630 30.82 21.45 -5.25
CA GLU A 630 30.17 20.63 -4.20
C GLU A 630 31.19 19.82 -3.38
N SER A 631 32.34 19.46 -3.98
CA SER A 631 33.43 18.74 -3.30
C SER A 631 34.19 19.61 -2.32
N ILE A 632 34.19 20.94 -2.49
CA ILE A 632 34.93 21.87 -1.61
C ILE A 632 34.20 22.04 -0.28
N VAL A 633 32.86 22.12 -0.31
CA VAL A 633 32.02 22.18 0.90
C VAL A 633 32.00 20.86 1.66
N THR A 634 32.16 19.73 0.97
CA THR A 634 32.11 18.39 1.58
C THR A 634 33.46 17.82 2.01
N LYS A 635 34.60 18.36 1.55
CA LYS A 635 35.95 17.96 2.02
C LYS A 635 36.28 18.50 3.42
N THR A 636 35.62 19.57 3.86
CA THR A 636 35.83 20.20 5.17
C THR A 636 34.75 19.83 6.20
N GLY A 637 33.69 19.12 5.80
CA GLY A 637 32.60 18.68 6.68
C GLY A 637 32.91 17.38 7.44
N PRO A 638 32.23 17.12 8.57
CA PRO A 638 32.38 15.87 9.31
C PRO A 638 31.99 14.66 8.43
N LYS A 639 32.70 13.53 8.60
CA LYS A 639 32.49 12.27 7.85
C LYS A 639 31.06 11.70 7.94
N LEU A 640 30.20 12.25 8.79
CA LEU A 640 28.83 11.79 9.06
C LEU A 640 27.74 12.41 8.19
N LEU A 641 28.04 13.41 7.35
CA LEU A 641 27.00 14.04 6.51
C LEU A 641 26.56 13.12 5.36
N CYS A 642 25.26 13.07 5.11
CA CYS A 642 24.67 12.40 3.97
C CYS A 642 25.19 13.04 2.67
N LYS A 643 25.75 12.21 1.79
CA LYS A 643 26.11 12.58 0.42
C LYS A 643 25.02 12.06 -0.50
N PRO A 644 24.17 12.93 -1.08
CA PRO A 644 23.14 12.48 -1.99
C PRO A 644 23.76 11.71 -3.15
N LEU A 645 23.19 10.56 -3.48
CA LEU A 645 23.65 9.71 -4.59
C LEU A 645 23.61 10.49 -5.92
N PRO A 646 24.34 10.05 -6.96
CA PRO A 646 24.16 10.58 -8.31
C PRO A 646 22.72 10.30 -8.82
N PRO A 647 22.20 11.10 -9.77
CA PRO A 647 20.88 10.88 -10.36
C PRO A 647 20.63 9.43 -10.81
N SER A 648 21.66 8.75 -11.34
CA SER A 648 21.62 7.37 -11.83
C SER A 648 21.40 6.29 -10.75
N GLU A 649 21.44 6.67 -9.48
CA GLU A 649 21.25 5.78 -8.33
C GLU A 649 20.09 6.25 -7.43
N GLN A 650 19.49 7.41 -7.71
CA GLN A 650 18.35 7.93 -6.96
C GLN A 650 17.06 7.29 -7.46
N LEU A 651 16.26 6.73 -6.55
CA LEU A 651 14.97 6.11 -6.85
C LEU A 651 13.85 7.16 -6.92
N VAL A 652 12.94 6.99 -7.88
CA VAL A 652 11.83 7.93 -8.13
C VAL A 652 10.89 8.00 -6.92
N TRP A 653 10.48 6.85 -6.38
CA TRP A 653 9.56 6.81 -5.23
C TRP A 653 10.18 7.44 -3.96
N LYS A 654 11.49 7.31 -3.77
CA LYS A 654 12.22 7.96 -2.66
C LYS A 654 12.25 9.48 -2.83
N ALA A 655 12.46 9.98 -4.05
CA ALA A 655 12.42 11.42 -4.33
C ALA A 655 11.03 12.01 -4.00
N ALA A 656 9.96 11.34 -4.41
CA ALA A 656 8.59 11.71 -4.06
C ALA A 656 8.37 11.71 -2.53
N ARG A 657 8.79 10.64 -1.85
CA ARG A 657 8.65 10.47 -0.40
C ARG A 657 9.44 11.52 0.40
N ALA A 658 10.64 11.86 -0.05
CA ALA A 658 11.50 12.88 0.54
C ALA A 658 10.89 14.27 0.40
N SER A 659 10.43 14.62 -0.80
CA SER A 659 9.78 15.91 -1.04
C SER A 659 8.45 16.04 -0.30
N GLY A 660 7.70 14.94 -0.10
CA GLY A 660 6.41 14.93 0.61
C GLY A 660 6.49 14.66 2.12
N ALA A 661 7.67 14.68 2.74
CA ALA A 661 7.85 14.39 4.17
C ALA A 661 7.46 15.59 5.07
N ALA A 662 6.20 16.02 4.98
CA ALA A 662 5.71 17.23 5.65
C ALA A 662 5.93 17.17 7.18
N PRO A 663 6.62 18.16 7.77
CA PRO A 663 6.86 18.20 9.21
C PRO A 663 5.56 18.11 10.00
N THR A 664 5.58 17.42 11.14
CA THR A 664 4.41 17.07 11.97
C THR A 664 3.46 16.04 11.37
N TYR A 665 3.41 15.86 10.04
CA TYR A 665 2.56 14.87 9.38
C TYR A 665 3.28 13.55 9.19
N PHE A 666 4.51 13.56 8.68
CA PHE A 666 5.31 12.36 8.45
C PHE A 666 6.68 12.49 9.09
N ARG A 667 7.28 11.34 9.42
CA ARG A 667 8.69 11.29 9.78
C ARG A 667 9.57 11.56 8.55
N SER A 668 10.76 12.10 8.79
CA SER A 668 11.80 12.24 7.76
C SER A 668 12.16 10.88 7.17
N ILE A 669 12.45 10.85 5.88
CA ILE A 669 13.07 9.70 5.22
C ILE A 669 14.57 9.98 5.12
N GLU A 670 15.39 9.08 5.66
CA GLU A 670 16.84 9.28 5.78
C GLU A 670 17.13 10.65 6.45
N SER A 671 17.71 11.60 5.72
CA SER A 671 18.02 12.95 6.19
C SER A 671 17.18 14.05 5.53
N PHE A 672 16.07 13.68 4.87
CA PHE A 672 15.23 14.59 4.11
C PHE A 672 13.92 14.93 4.83
N LEU A 673 13.55 16.21 4.79
CA LEU A 673 12.22 16.74 5.07
C LEU A 673 11.59 17.33 3.81
N ASP A 674 10.30 17.63 3.90
CA ASP A 674 9.52 18.26 2.82
C ASP A 674 10.23 19.50 2.24
N GLY A 675 10.27 19.57 0.91
CA GLY A 675 10.82 20.73 0.19
C GLY A 675 10.02 22.01 0.45
N GLY A 676 8.78 21.89 0.91
CA GLY A 676 7.86 22.97 1.24
C GLY A 676 8.40 23.94 2.29
N LEU A 677 9.32 23.52 3.15
CA LEU A 677 9.94 24.41 4.13
C LEU A 677 10.82 25.51 3.53
N MET A 678 11.29 25.35 2.29
CA MET A 678 12.15 26.34 1.60
C MET A 678 11.68 26.70 0.18
N ALA A 679 11.07 25.75 -0.52
CA ALA A 679 10.69 25.88 -1.93
C ALA A 679 9.29 25.31 -2.17
N ASN A 680 8.28 25.72 -1.37
CA ASN A 680 6.91 25.20 -1.54
C ASN A 680 6.30 25.51 -2.91
N ASN A 681 6.61 26.70 -3.44
CA ASN A 681 6.43 27.03 -4.84
C ASN A 681 7.82 26.96 -5.51
N PRO A 682 8.11 25.93 -6.31
CA PRO A 682 9.46 25.71 -6.85
C PRO A 682 9.80 26.60 -8.05
N THR A 683 8.97 27.59 -8.39
CA THR A 683 9.10 28.33 -9.65
C THR A 683 10.40 29.12 -9.72
N LEU A 684 10.73 29.88 -8.68
CA LEU A 684 11.97 30.67 -8.65
C LEU A 684 13.22 29.79 -8.66
N ASP A 685 13.19 28.70 -7.89
CA ASP A 685 14.28 27.72 -7.86
C ASP A 685 14.48 27.08 -9.23
N THR A 686 13.40 26.76 -9.93
CA THR A 686 13.44 26.19 -11.28
C THR A 686 14.02 27.17 -12.30
N LEU A 687 13.61 28.44 -12.24
CA LEU A 687 14.18 29.48 -13.12
C LEU A 687 15.68 29.67 -12.86
N THR A 688 16.08 29.64 -11.59
CA THR A 688 17.49 29.72 -11.18
C THR A 688 18.27 28.54 -11.75
N GLU A 689 17.77 27.32 -11.57
CA GLU A 689 18.37 26.09 -12.08
C GLU A 689 18.53 26.11 -13.61
N ILE A 690 17.48 26.51 -14.34
CA ILE A 690 17.52 26.61 -15.81
C ILE A 690 18.59 27.59 -16.26
N PHE A 691 18.68 28.74 -15.59
CA PHE A 691 19.66 29.76 -15.94
C PHE A 691 21.10 29.32 -15.64
N ASP A 692 21.33 28.68 -14.50
CA ASP A 692 22.63 28.11 -14.13
C ASP A 692 23.06 27.01 -15.11
N TYR A 693 22.13 26.12 -15.46
CA TYR A 693 22.35 25.09 -16.47
C TYR A 693 22.73 25.70 -17.83
N ASN A 694 21.96 26.68 -18.29
CA ASN A 694 22.21 27.36 -19.57
C ASN A 694 23.55 28.11 -19.56
N ASN A 695 23.89 28.79 -18.46
CA ASN A 695 25.17 29.49 -18.33
C ASN A 695 26.36 28.54 -18.38
N TYR A 696 26.26 27.38 -17.73
CA TYR A 696 27.30 26.37 -17.83
C TYR A 696 27.47 25.87 -19.26
N MET A 697 26.38 25.58 -19.97
CA MET A 697 26.47 25.16 -21.38
C MET A 697 27.18 26.21 -22.24
N ARG A 698 26.89 27.50 -22.01
CA ARG A 698 27.62 28.60 -22.67
C ARG A 698 29.10 28.60 -22.34
N GLN A 699 29.49 28.34 -21.09
CA GLN A 699 30.88 28.30 -20.64
C GLN A 699 31.66 27.12 -21.27
N GLN A 700 31.00 26.00 -21.52
CA GLN A 700 31.59 24.83 -22.19
C GLN A 700 31.68 24.98 -23.73
N GLY A 701 31.37 26.17 -24.28
CA GLY A 701 31.36 26.41 -25.72
C GLY A 701 30.15 25.80 -26.44
N ARG A 702 29.18 25.22 -25.71
CA ARG A 702 27.97 24.58 -26.24
C ARG A 702 26.79 25.57 -26.30
N LYS A 703 27.05 26.75 -26.88
CA LYS A 703 26.04 27.84 -26.93
C LYS A 703 24.83 27.49 -27.80
N ASP A 704 25.01 26.65 -28.80
CA ASP A 704 23.96 26.26 -29.75
C ASP A 704 22.94 25.30 -29.13
N GLU A 705 23.26 24.72 -27.97
CA GLU A 705 22.37 23.84 -27.18
C GLU A 705 21.58 24.61 -26.11
N VAL A 706 21.71 25.94 -26.06
CA VAL A 706 21.05 26.77 -25.07
C VAL A 706 19.72 27.27 -25.61
N ASP A 707 18.66 26.74 -25.02
CA ASP A 707 17.29 27.06 -25.38
C ASP A 707 16.77 28.30 -24.65
N GLU A 708 15.81 28.98 -25.28
CA GLU A 708 15.10 30.13 -24.70
C GLU A 708 13.77 29.69 -24.10
N LEU A 709 13.29 30.35 -23.05
CA LEU A 709 12.00 30.00 -22.45
C LEU A 709 10.84 30.56 -23.26
N LEU A 710 9.87 29.71 -23.64
CA LEU A 710 8.63 30.09 -24.30
C LEU A 710 7.61 30.65 -23.31
N CYS A 711 7.39 29.95 -22.21
CA CYS A 711 6.43 30.30 -21.17
C CYS A 711 6.71 29.52 -19.89
N VAL A 712 6.20 30.06 -18.78
CA VAL A 712 6.27 29.43 -17.46
C VAL A 712 4.86 29.30 -16.90
N LEU A 713 4.47 28.07 -16.56
CA LEU A 713 3.22 27.75 -15.91
C LEU A 713 3.49 27.36 -14.46
N SER A 714 2.88 28.08 -13.52
CA SER A 714 2.92 27.78 -12.09
C SER A 714 1.50 27.46 -11.60
N LEU A 715 1.31 26.27 -11.02
CA LEU A 715 0.01 25.82 -10.49
C LEU A 715 0.05 25.71 -8.96
N GLY A 716 -0.92 26.34 -8.31
CA GLY A 716 -1.09 26.32 -6.86
C GLY A 716 -2.14 25.33 -6.38
N THR A 717 -1.97 24.80 -5.17
CA THR A 717 -2.96 23.90 -4.51
C THR A 717 -4.12 24.67 -3.86
N GLY A 718 -4.42 25.86 -4.37
CA GLY A 718 -5.46 26.78 -3.93
C GLY A 718 -5.17 27.57 -2.64
N ARG A 719 -5.89 28.68 -2.51
CA ARG A 719 -5.72 29.72 -1.49
C ARG A 719 -6.80 29.59 -0.40
N PRO A 720 -6.43 29.62 0.89
CA PRO A 720 -7.41 29.64 1.98
C PRO A 720 -8.16 30.97 2.01
N PRO A 721 -9.41 31.03 2.51
CA PRO A 721 -10.20 32.26 2.59
C PRO A 721 -9.46 33.34 3.38
N MET A 722 -9.62 34.60 2.96
CA MET A 722 -9.13 35.73 3.75
C MET A 722 -9.97 35.88 5.02
N LEU A 723 -9.40 35.51 6.16
CA LEU A 723 -10.02 35.64 7.47
C LEU A 723 -9.37 36.79 8.24
N ALA A 724 -10.19 37.61 8.90
CA ALA A 724 -9.68 38.62 9.82
C ALA A 724 -9.09 37.91 11.06
N VAL A 725 -7.79 38.06 11.27
CA VAL A 725 -7.11 37.53 12.46
C VAL A 725 -7.08 38.64 13.53
N PRO A 726 -7.50 38.37 14.77
CA PRO A 726 -7.32 39.33 15.87
C PRO A 726 -5.82 39.61 16.07
N SER A 727 -5.46 40.83 16.46
CA SER A 727 -4.06 41.25 16.63
C SER A 727 -3.29 40.26 17.51
N ILE A 728 -2.28 39.59 16.94
CA ILE A 728 -1.39 38.71 17.69
C ILE A 728 -0.40 39.60 18.44
N ASP A 729 -0.69 39.85 19.71
CA ASP A 729 0.18 40.64 20.58
C ASP A 729 1.24 39.71 21.20
N VAL A 730 2.45 39.68 20.62
CA VAL A 730 3.56 38.82 21.06
C VAL A 730 4.32 39.51 22.20
N TYR A 731 3.70 39.63 23.37
CA TYR A 731 4.41 39.97 24.60
C TYR A 731 4.89 38.70 25.30
N TRP A 732 6.19 38.63 25.61
CA TRP A 732 6.73 37.66 26.56
C TRP A 732 6.43 38.16 27.97
N PRO A 733 5.54 37.52 28.75
CA PRO A 733 5.20 38.00 30.08
C PRO A 733 6.39 37.79 31.04
N GLU A 734 6.74 38.84 31.79
CA GLU A 734 7.85 38.81 32.77
C GLU A 734 7.57 37.95 34.03
N LYS A 735 6.33 37.45 34.20
CA LYS A 735 5.90 36.70 35.40
C LYS A 735 5.58 35.24 35.06
N ILE A 736 6.20 34.33 35.82
CA ILE A 736 6.22 32.86 35.62
C ILE A 736 4.85 32.17 35.76
N TRP A 737 3.84 32.82 36.34
CA TRP A 737 2.58 32.15 36.71
C TRP A 737 1.56 31.91 35.59
N ASP A 738 1.86 32.31 34.34
CA ASP A 738 0.97 32.13 33.18
C ASP A 738 1.54 31.14 32.13
N ALA A 739 2.07 29.99 32.57
CA ALA A 739 2.66 28.97 31.70
C ALA A 739 1.74 28.49 30.56
N ALA A 740 0.42 28.43 30.80
CA ALA A 740 -0.57 28.05 29.79
C ALA A 740 -0.70 29.09 28.66
N LYS A 741 -0.62 30.40 28.98
CA LYS A 741 -0.66 31.46 27.97
C LYS A 741 0.63 31.52 27.16
N ILE A 742 1.78 31.23 27.79
CA ILE A 742 3.07 31.10 27.09
C ILE A 742 3.02 29.95 26.07
N GLY A 743 2.50 28.79 26.47
CA GLY A 743 2.36 27.63 25.57
C GLY A 743 1.44 27.92 24.37
N LEU A 744 0.30 28.58 24.61
CA LEU A 744 -0.62 29.00 23.55
C LEU A 744 0.02 30.01 22.58
N ASN A 745 0.67 31.06 23.10
CA ASN A 745 1.33 32.07 22.26
C ASN A 745 2.52 31.52 21.48
N ALA A 746 3.32 30.64 22.09
CA ALA A 746 4.43 29.96 21.41
C ALA A 746 3.92 29.05 20.28
N SER A 747 2.81 28.34 20.50
CA SER A 747 2.19 27.50 19.46
C SER A 747 1.67 28.32 18.27
N ALA A 748 1.01 29.45 18.53
CA ALA A 748 0.51 30.36 17.49
C ALA A 748 1.66 30.96 16.67
N LEU A 749 2.74 31.40 17.32
CA LEU A 749 3.93 31.91 16.63
C LEU A 749 4.62 30.81 15.81
N SER A 750 4.76 29.60 16.35
CA SER A 750 5.36 28.47 15.62
C SER A 750 4.58 28.13 14.36
N ARG A 751 3.24 28.17 14.44
CA ARG A 751 2.35 27.95 13.30
C ARG A 751 2.51 29.05 12.26
N LEU A 752 2.55 30.32 12.67
CA LEU A 752 2.79 31.46 11.77
C LEU A 752 4.12 31.32 11.02
N VAL A 753 5.19 30.93 11.72
CA VAL A 753 6.52 30.74 11.13
C VAL A 753 6.50 29.60 10.11
N ILE A 754 5.85 28.47 10.43
CA ILE A 754 5.70 27.35 9.49
C ILE A 754 4.87 27.77 8.28
N GLU A 755 3.76 28.49 8.47
CA GLU A 755 2.89 28.98 7.39
C GLU A 755 3.64 29.94 6.46
N GLN A 756 4.48 30.83 7.00
CA GLN A 756 5.33 31.73 6.22
C GLN A 756 6.46 30.99 5.49
N ALA A 757 7.11 30.01 6.15
CA ALA A 757 8.15 29.20 5.53
C ALA A 757 7.59 28.36 4.36
N CYS A 758 6.38 27.83 4.52
CA CYS A 758 5.68 27.05 3.51
C CYS A 758 4.79 27.90 2.59
N GLN A 759 4.99 29.21 2.52
CA GLN A 759 4.16 30.08 1.69
C GLN A 759 4.40 29.79 0.19
N SER A 760 3.35 29.38 -0.52
CA SER A 760 3.37 29.15 -1.98
C SER A 760 2.74 30.29 -2.80
N GLU A 761 2.23 31.32 -2.12
CA GLU A 761 1.48 32.43 -2.70
C GLU A 761 2.08 33.79 -2.32
N GLY A 762 1.56 34.87 -2.91
CA GLY A 762 2.02 36.23 -2.59
C GLY A 762 3.40 36.53 -3.18
N ARG A 763 4.36 36.95 -2.36
CA ARG A 763 5.64 37.51 -2.86
C ARG A 763 6.47 36.53 -3.67
N VAL A 764 6.37 35.22 -3.41
CA VAL A 764 7.09 34.20 -4.20
C VAL A 764 6.61 34.22 -5.66
N VAL A 765 5.29 34.33 -5.87
CA VAL A 765 4.67 34.46 -7.19
C VAL A 765 5.00 35.80 -7.83
N ASP A 766 4.92 36.91 -7.08
CA ASP A 766 5.21 38.25 -7.63
C ASP A 766 6.65 38.37 -8.12
N ARG A 767 7.61 37.78 -7.37
CA ARG A 767 9.01 37.73 -7.78
C ARG A 767 9.20 36.95 -9.07
N ALA A 768 8.57 35.78 -9.18
CA ALA A 768 8.65 34.96 -10.39
C ALA A 768 8.01 35.66 -11.60
N ARG A 769 6.84 36.29 -11.40
CA ARG A 769 6.15 37.07 -12.42
C ARG A 769 7.00 38.24 -12.91
N ALA A 770 7.46 39.10 -12.01
CA ALA A 770 8.27 40.26 -12.36
C ALA A 770 9.57 39.85 -13.08
N TRP A 771 10.18 38.74 -12.65
CA TRP A 771 11.35 38.19 -13.33
C TRP A 771 11.03 37.75 -14.76
N CYS A 772 9.97 36.97 -14.97
CA CYS A 772 9.55 36.53 -16.30
C CYS A 772 9.18 37.72 -17.21
N GLU A 773 8.42 38.69 -16.70
CA GLU A 773 8.04 39.91 -17.43
C GLU A 773 9.27 40.71 -17.88
N SER A 774 10.28 40.84 -17.00
CA SER A 774 11.54 41.53 -17.35
C SER A 774 12.34 40.87 -18.48
N HIS A 775 12.05 39.59 -18.78
CA HIS A 775 12.65 38.82 -19.87
C HIS A 775 11.66 38.57 -21.02
N SER A 776 10.49 39.22 -21.02
CA SER A 776 9.41 39.01 -22.00
C SER A 776 8.95 37.55 -22.11
N ILE A 777 8.97 36.83 -20.98
CA ILE A 777 8.48 35.45 -20.88
C ILE A 777 7.05 35.49 -20.32
N PRO A 778 6.03 34.99 -21.05
CA PRO A 778 4.69 34.81 -20.52
C PRO A 778 4.68 33.94 -19.25
N PHE A 779 4.15 34.50 -18.16
CA PHE A 779 4.01 33.81 -16.87
C PHE A 779 2.54 33.57 -16.53
N PHE A 780 2.16 32.31 -16.38
CA PHE A 780 0.82 31.90 -16.01
C PHE A 780 0.81 31.38 -14.58
N ARG A 781 -0.04 31.96 -13.74
CA ARG A 781 -0.31 31.48 -12.38
C ARG A 781 -1.79 31.15 -12.24
N PHE A 782 -2.10 29.90 -11.92
CA PHE A 782 -3.44 29.48 -11.58
C PHE A 782 -3.49 28.94 -10.15
N SER A 783 -4.40 29.49 -9.35
CA SER A 783 -4.61 29.06 -7.96
C SER A 783 -5.99 29.52 -7.47
N PRO A 784 -6.98 28.61 -7.43
CA PRO A 784 -8.35 28.96 -7.02
C PRO A 784 -8.37 29.43 -5.56
N GLN A 785 -9.31 30.31 -5.26
CA GLN A 785 -9.54 30.78 -3.89
C GLN A 785 -10.69 29.99 -3.29
N PHE A 786 -10.50 29.36 -2.14
CA PHE A 786 -11.57 28.54 -1.55
C PHE A 786 -12.43 29.31 -0.56
N GLY A 787 -13.72 28.97 -0.53
CA GLY A 787 -14.68 29.54 0.42
C GLY A 787 -14.46 29.06 1.86
N ARG A 788 -13.74 27.96 2.04
CA ARG A 788 -13.39 27.37 3.35
C ARG A 788 -11.93 26.93 3.36
N ASP A 789 -11.32 26.88 4.54
CA ASP A 789 -9.98 26.31 4.68
C ASP A 789 -10.05 24.77 4.60
N VAL A 790 -9.15 24.17 3.82
CA VAL A 790 -9.06 22.72 3.61
C VAL A 790 -7.69 22.26 4.12
N SER A 791 -7.69 21.37 5.10
CA SER A 791 -6.45 20.86 5.70
C SER A 791 -5.67 19.96 4.73
N LEU A 792 -4.35 19.87 4.94
CA LEU A 792 -3.43 19.07 4.12
C LEU A 792 -3.70 17.55 4.16
N ASP A 793 -4.41 17.09 5.19
CA ASP A 793 -4.77 15.69 5.48
C ASP A 793 -6.29 15.46 5.47
N CYS A 794 -7.06 16.30 4.78
CA CYS A 794 -8.50 16.15 4.71
C CYS A 794 -8.88 14.80 4.06
N VAL A 795 -9.67 14.00 4.78
CA VAL A 795 -10.21 12.72 4.30
C VAL A 795 -11.71 12.77 3.97
N HIS A 796 -12.38 13.89 4.25
CA HIS A 796 -13.83 14.03 4.08
C HIS A 796 -14.19 14.30 2.62
N ASP A 797 -14.90 13.33 2.03
CA ASP A 797 -15.22 13.31 0.62
C ASP A 797 -16.08 14.52 0.18
N GLU A 798 -17.07 14.92 0.96
CA GLU A 798 -17.89 16.12 0.74
C GLU A 798 -17.05 17.42 0.61
N THR A 799 -16.01 17.54 1.47
CA THR A 799 -15.16 18.74 1.47
C THR A 799 -14.25 18.76 0.25
N LEU A 800 -13.69 17.61 -0.12
CA LEU A 800 -12.83 17.48 -1.30
C LEU A 800 -13.61 17.69 -2.61
N ILE A 801 -14.83 17.16 -2.71
CA ILE A 801 -15.72 17.41 -3.86
C ILE A 801 -16.11 18.88 -3.95
N GLY A 802 -16.42 19.53 -2.82
CA GLY A 802 -16.68 20.97 -2.80
C GLY A 802 -15.49 21.78 -3.32
N MET A 803 -14.29 21.47 -2.86
CA MET A 803 -13.04 22.10 -3.30
C MET A 803 -12.77 21.89 -4.80
N LEU A 804 -12.99 20.67 -5.31
CA LEU A 804 -12.82 20.36 -6.73
C LEU A 804 -13.88 21.04 -7.59
N TRP A 805 -15.12 21.14 -7.11
CA TRP A 805 -16.16 21.90 -7.81
C TRP A 805 -15.83 23.40 -7.87
N GLU A 806 -15.36 24.01 -6.78
CA GLU A 806 -14.87 25.40 -6.76
C GLU A 806 -13.67 25.57 -7.73
N THR A 807 -12.82 24.55 -7.84
CA THR A 807 -11.71 24.54 -8.81
C THR A 807 -12.22 24.53 -10.26
N ARG A 808 -13.23 23.71 -10.59
CA ARG A 808 -13.87 23.73 -11.92
C ARG A 808 -14.55 25.06 -12.21
N ALA A 809 -15.21 25.65 -11.22
CA ALA A 809 -15.82 26.96 -11.36
C ALA A 809 -14.77 28.05 -11.65
N TYR A 810 -13.61 27.98 -11.00
CA TYR A 810 -12.46 28.84 -11.28
C TYR A 810 -11.91 28.61 -12.70
N ILE A 811 -11.72 27.37 -13.13
CA ILE A 811 -11.28 27.00 -14.50
C ILE A 811 -12.21 27.63 -15.54
N GLU A 812 -13.52 27.49 -15.37
CA GLU A 812 -14.51 28.07 -16.29
C GLU A 812 -14.44 29.60 -16.35
N SER A 813 -14.09 30.23 -15.23
CA SER A 813 -13.92 31.68 -15.19
C SER A 813 -12.62 32.19 -15.84
N GLU A 814 -11.63 31.32 -16.01
CA GLU A 814 -10.29 31.62 -16.53
C GLU A 814 -10.04 31.05 -17.94
N GLN A 815 -11.10 30.63 -18.64
CA GLN A 815 -11.04 30.02 -19.98
C GLN A 815 -10.17 30.82 -20.96
N ALA A 816 -10.27 32.15 -20.97
CA ALA A 816 -9.47 32.98 -21.87
C ALA A 816 -7.95 32.82 -21.66
N LYS A 817 -7.49 32.81 -20.40
CA LYS A 817 -6.08 32.60 -20.06
C LYS A 817 -5.63 31.18 -20.39
N LEU A 818 -6.48 30.18 -20.13
CA LEU A 818 -6.21 28.78 -20.46
C LEU A 818 -6.08 28.54 -21.96
N HIS A 819 -6.93 29.15 -22.78
CA HIS A 819 -6.82 29.08 -24.24
C HIS A 819 -5.54 29.75 -24.76
N HIS A 820 -5.11 30.87 -24.15
CA HIS A 820 -3.84 31.50 -24.50
C HIS A 820 -2.64 30.58 -24.16
N LEU A 821 -2.63 30.00 -22.95
CA LEU A 821 -1.64 29.01 -22.57
C LEU A 821 -1.62 27.81 -23.53
N ALA A 822 -2.78 27.24 -23.85
CA ALA A 822 -2.88 26.07 -24.73
C ALA A 822 -2.32 26.36 -26.14
N LYS A 823 -2.51 27.59 -26.66
CA LYS A 823 -1.87 28.02 -27.91
C LYS A 823 -0.35 27.97 -27.79
N LEU A 824 0.24 28.47 -26.70
CA LEU A 824 1.69 28.44 -26.50
C LEU A 824 2.23 27.00 -26.36
N LEU A 825 1.51 26.12 -25.65
CA LEU A 825 1.92 24.73 -25.46
C LEU A 825 1.87 23.89 -26.75
N THR A 826 1.06 24.30 -27.73
CA THR A 826 0.89 23.58 -29.00
C THR A 826 1.86 24.01 -30.11
N ILE A 827 2.59 25.11 -29.93
CA ILE A 827 3.66 25.56 -30.83
C ILE A 827 4.74 24.48 -30.93
N ARG A 828 5.15 24.16 -32.16
CA ARG A 828 6.18 23.16 -32.47
C ARG A 828 7.53 23.80 -32.72
#